data_AF-A0A3A8NXD6-F1
#
_entry.id   AF-A0A3A8NXD6-F1
#
_cell.length_a   1.000
_cell.length_b   1.000
_cell.length_c   1.000
_cell.angle_alpha   90.00
_cell.angle_beta   90.00
_cell.angle_gamma   90.00
#
_symmetry.space_group_name_H-M   'P 1'
#
loop_
_entity.id
_entity.type
_entity.pdbx_description
1 polymer ?
#
loop_
_entity_poly.entity_id
_entity_poly.type
_entity_poly.pdbx_seq_one_letter_code
_entity_poly.pdbx_strand_id
1 'polypeptide(L)'
;MRRTWVTWGSLLALTVSGCDAIDLTEITQREARTRVRPEPAGEHCAHGGQAFLSGLDQDRDGVLDDFEVSATDYVCTELIPKVRTRTQVEPKGTNCTHGGQAVQSGLDYDGNEQLDDSEVKSTEYVCVTTVANVLVIVRPVASGEQCPRGGQVTYAGHDANGNELLEDEEITHTVQVCNEPAPVLSRARELPGSVAPCARGGSVVEAGADLDLDGVLDAAEIDATAYACDVAPAHLRLQHYQPEPGGMNCAAGGTGVAVFEDKNGDTGPDPGGFMTILHVCEAARIHDGDFVVASAVDLIALEGVDRLRGDLRIEAPTLAEAFLPTLAIIDGSLVVQGNSSLKRLALTSLRFVGGNVELRDNAQLEDLVLGDESQRLLRVVGSLTVEENAKLSSLEGLAAVVPTDSITLRSNNAMVAPGLLAHVVTLTGSLTLQDNLRLNRIPFINLSQVHGDMRFLNNSGLLAPSGLEQLVSVDGTLELRNNAQLETLAPLERLASLGALELIGNTRLPDTSGLLSLTRAGRIHIQGNAALVSVGDMPVLDSVDEEFSVKYNASLQRVHGMPLLRTAGGVAVVVNGALTSLNGFARLPQLGTLEVLGNPKLPTLGDFTALRELELLNVQGNPVLTNFGLGELARVTHDFTVLDNAKLPTCRATALAASVFPGTPIIDRNDDAATCP
;
A
#
# COMPACT_ATOMS: atom_id res chain seq x y z
N MET A 1 -34.26 67.89 24.55
CA MET A 1 -33.63 69.08 23.92
C MET A 1 -32.11 68.96 24.06
N ARG A 2 -31.28 68.96 23.00
CA ARG A 2 -30.96 70.16 22.18
C ARG A 2 -32.11 71.16 22.04
N ARG A 3 -31.85 72.38 22.52
CA ARG A 3 -32.78 73.52 22.48
C ARG A 3 -33.02 73.95 21.03
N THR A 4 -34.26 74.33 20.70
CA THR A 4 -34.69 75.38 19.75
C THR A 4 -36.20 75.22 19.54
N TRP A 5 -37.08 76.24 19.51
CA TRP A 5 -36.95 77.70 19.71
C TRP A 5 -38.25 78.24 20.34
N VAL A 6 -38.18 79.46 20.89
CA VAL A 6 -39.34 80.30 21.21
C VAL A 6 -39.43 81.39 20.16
N THR A 7 -40.58 81.54 19.49
CA THR A 7 -40.94 82.82 18.86
C THR A 7 -42.45 83.11 18.95
N TRP A 8 -42.79 84.20 19.65
CA TRP A 8 -43.75 85.27 19.29
C TRP A 8 -45.11 84.85 18.70
N GLY A 9 -46.28 85.24 19.23
CA GLY A 9 -46.62 86.30 20.17
C GLY A 9 -47.58 87.31 19.53
N SER A 10 -48.78 87.51 20.11
CA SER A 10 -49.73 88.58 19.77
C SER A 10 -50.74 88.80 20.90
N LEU A 11 -51.05 90.07 21.19
CA LEU A 11 -52.11 90.53 22.10
C LEU A 11 -53.49 90.35 21.38
N LEU A 12 -54.68 90.52 21.97
CA LEU A 12 -55.12 91.28 23.14
C LEU A 12 -56.55 90.82 23.59
N ALA A 13 -56.88 91.06 24.86
CA ALA A 13 -58.22 91.31 25.42
C ALA A 13 -59.24 90.17 25.67
N LEU A 14 -59.71 90.21 26.94
CA LEU A 14 -61.05 89.90 27.47
C LEU A 14 -61.41 88.48 28.00
N THR A 15 -61.53 88.48 29.33
CA THR A 15 -62.36 87.67 30.27
C THR A 15 -61.91 86.31 30.80
N VAL A 16 -62.33 86.08 32.06
CA VAL A 16 -62.45 84.80 32.83
C VAL A 16 -61.23 84.27 33.60
N SER A 17 -61.22 84.59 34.92
CA SER A 17 -60.78 83.84 36.13
C SER A 17 -59.49 82.98 36.17
N GLY A 18 -58.76 83.13 37.28
CA GLY A 18 -57.56 82.37 37.69
C GLY A 18 -56.34 83.30 37.81
N CYS A 19 -55.41 83.18 38.77
CA CYS A 19 -55.27 82.34 39.97
C CYS A 19 -54.65 83.23 41.10
N ASP A 20 -54.13 82.79 42.26
CA ASP A 20 -53.87 81.46 42.83
C ASP A 20 -53.79 81.54 44.38
N ALA A 21 -54.02 80.41 45.07
CA ALA A 21 -53.50 80.11 46.42
C ALA A 21 -53.74 78.61 46.74
N ILE A 22 -53.00 77.70 46.11
CA ILE A 22 -52.97 76.28 46.49
C ILE A 22 -52.08 76.09 47.72
N ASP A 23 -52.67 75.55 48.80
CA ASP A 23 -51.96 75.15 50.02
C ASP A 23 -51.25 73.80 49.82
N LEU A 24 -50.03 73.67 50.32
CA LEU A 24 -49.11 72.55 50.05
C LEU A 24 -49.03 71.53 51.20
N THR A 25 -49.97 71.59 52.15
CA THR A 25 -49.92 70.81 53.40
C THR A 25 -50.52 69.38 53.34
N GLU A 26 -51.08 68.93 52.21
CA GLU A 26 -51.70 67.58 52.09
C GLU A 26 -50.97 66.57 51.16
N ILE A 27 -49.73 66.83 50.72
CA ILE A 27 -48.92 65.79 50.07
C ILE A 27 -48.23 64.91 51.13
N THR A 28 -49.00 64.02 51.76
CA THR A 28 -48.41 62.98 52.63
C THR A 28 -47.83 61.86 51.76
N GLN A 29 -46.52 61.62 51.86
CA GLN A 29 -45.94 60.38 51.36
C GLN A 29 -46.57 59.19 52.12
N ARG A 30 -47.18 58.26 51.39
CA ARG A 30 -47.63 56.97 51.93
C ARG A 30 -46.42 56.04 51.99
N GLU A 31 -46.33 55.21 53.02
CA GLU A 31 -45.20 54.28 53.15
C GLU A 31 -45.35 53.14 52.14
N ALA A 32 -44.28 52.86 51.39
CA ALA A 32 -44.24 51.68 50.53
C ALA A 32 -43.96 50.44 51.40
N ARG A 33 -44.77 49.39 51.21
CA ARG A 33 -44.64 48.11 51.92
C ARG A 33 -44.48 46.97 50.91
N THR A 34 -43.83 45.90 51.36
CA THR A 34 -43.66 44.65 50.62
C THR A 34 -44.05 43.47 51.50
N ARG A 35 -44.74 42.49 50.92
CA ARG A 35 -45.16 41.25 51.60
C ARG A 35 -44.85 40.07 50.71
N VAL A 36 -44.21 39.03 51.28
CA VAL A 36 -43.88 37.81 50.54
C VAL A 36 -44.92 36.74 50.87
N ARG A 37 -45.40 36.02 49.85
CA ARG A 37 -46.30 34.86 50.00
C ARG A 37 -45.74 33.68 49.18
N PRO A 38 -45.87 32.43 49.66
CA PRO A 38 -45.60 31.26 48.81
C PRO A 38 -46.49 31.28 47.57
N GLU A 39 -45.90 31.02 46.41
CA GLU A 39 -46.63 30.80 45.16
C GLU A 39 -46.66 29.28 44.88
N PRO A 40 -47.84 28.65 44.80
CA PRO A 40 -47.94 27.22 44.46
C PRO A 40 -47.58 26.96 42.99
N ALA A 41 -47.34 25.69 42.64
CA ALA A 41 -47.15 25.30 41.25
C ALA A 41 -48.42 25.62 40.42
N GLY A 42 -48.26 26.38 39.33
CA GLY A 42 -49.37 26.89 38.53
C GLY A 42 -48.92 27.80 37.37
N GLU A 43 -49.86 28.60 36.83
CA GLU A 43 -49.62 29.45 35.64
C GLU A 43 -48.50 30.48 35.79
N HIS A 44 -48.19 30.93 37.01
CA HIS A 44 -47.14 31.92 37.26
C HIS A 44 -45.76 31.29 37.49
N CYS A 45 -45.69 30.13 38.14
CA CYS A 45 -44.46 29.36 38.33
C CYS A 45 -44.78 27.87 38.24
N ALA A 46 -44.29 27.18 37.19
CA ALA A 46 -44.60 25.76 36.94
C ALA A 46 -44.24 24.81 38.09
N HIS A 47 -43.23 25.16 38.89
CA HIS A 47 -42.76 24.39 40.06
C HIS A 47 -42.94 25.14 41.40
N GLY A 48 -43.74 26.21 41.40
CA GLY A 48 -43.93 27.08 42.56
C GLY A 48 -42.74 28.00 42.86
N GLY A 49 -42.87 28.85 43.86
CA GLY A 49 -41.86 29.85 44.21
C GLY A 49 -42.35 30.83 45.28
N GLN A 50 -41.96 32.10 45.13
CA GLN A 50 -42.40 33.20 46.00
C GLN A 50 -42.99 34.35 45.18
N ALA A 51 -44.17 34.80 45.58
CA ALA A 51 -44.77 36.04 45.10
C ALA A 51 -44.37 37.18 46.04
N PHE A 52 -43.74 38.22 45.48
CA PHE A 52 -43.39 39.46 46.14
C PHE A 52 -44.45 40.50 45.78
N LEU A 53 -45.34 40.79 46.73
CA LEU A 53 -46.39 41.79 46.57
C LEU A 53 -45.87 43.14 47.09
N SER A 54 -46.09 44.21 46.33
CA SER A 54 -45.66 45.57 46.69
C SER A 54 -46.78 46.60 46.47
N GLY A 55 -46.87 47.56 47.40
CA GLY A 55 -47.91 48.58 47.39
C GLY A 55 -47.61 49.73 48.32
N LEU A 56 -48.53 50.71 48.35
CA LEU A 56 -48.52 51.80 49.30
C LEU A 56 -49.55 51.48 50.39
N ASP A 57 -49.14 51.54 51.64
CA ASP A 57 -50.02 51.52 52.81
C ASP A 57 -50.99 52.72 52.71
N GLN A 58 -52.25 52.44 52.39
CA GLN A 58 -53.26 53.42 51.98
C GLN A 58 -54.10 53.92 53.15
N ASP A 59 -54.39 53.06 54.12
CA ASP A 59 -55.16 53.40 55.32
C ASP A 59 -54.28 53.67 56.55
N ARG A 60 -52.98 53.37 56.47
CA ARG A 60 -51.93 53.61 57.48
C ARG A 60 -52.01 52.69 58.69
N ASP A 61 -52.51 51.46 58.52
CA ASP A 61 -52.52 50.45 59.59
C ASP A 61 -51.15 49.79 59.83
N GLY A 62 -50.21 49.93 58.88
CA GLY A 62 -48.83 49.44 58.95
C GLY A 62 -48.59 48.08 58.28
N VAL A 63 -49.63 47.44 57.74
CA VAL A 63 -49.58 46.17 56.99
C VAL A 63 -49.55 46.47 55.48
N LEU A 64 -49.51 45.43 54.64
CA LEU A 64 -49.86 45.54 53.22
C LEU A 64 -51.01 44.56 52.97
N ASP A 65 -52.20 45.10 52.79
CA ASP A 65 -53.41 44.33 52.54
C ASP A 65 -53.62 44.03 51.05
N ASP A 66 -54.43 43.01 50.76
CA ASP A 66 -54.63 42.51 49.39
C ASP A 66 -55.23 43.55 48.43
N PHE A 67 -55.93 44.57 48.96
CA PHE A 67 -56.48 45.68 48.17
C PHE A 67 -55.48 46.82 47.90
N GLU A 68 -54.33 46.80 48.56
CA GLU A 68 -53.30 47.85 48.49
C GLU A 68 -52.13 47.48 47.56
N VAL A 69 -52.03 46.20 47.22
CA VAL A 69 -51.03 45.67 46.28
C VAL A 69 -51.19 46.34 44.92
N SER A 70 -50.14 47.04 44.51
CA SER A 70 -50.05 47.71 43.20
C SER A 70 -49.25 46.92 42.17
N ALA A 71 -48.38 46.01 42.61
CA ALA A 71 -47.59 45.13 41.74
C ALA A 71 -47.27 43.80 42.47
N THR A 72 -47.19 42.72 41.70
CA THR A 72 -46.77 41.39 42.16
C THR A 72 -45.69 40.88 41.22
N ASP A 73 -44.50 40.64 41.76
CA ASP A 73 -43.39 39.99 41.05
C ASP A 73 -43.25 38.54 41.52
N TYR A 74 -43.00 37.62 40.58
CA TYR A 74 -42.85 36.19 40.88
C TYR A 74 -41.38 35.78 40.76
N VAL A 75 -40.85 35.15 41.81
CA VAL A 75 -39.54 34.48 41.80
C VAL A 75 -39.80 32.98 41.83
N CYS A 76 -39.68 32.35 40.67
CA CYS A 76 -39.93 30.92 40.51
C CYS A 76 -38.75 30.06 40.97
N THR A 77 -39.05 28.84 41.41
CA THR A 77 -38.03 27.85 41.74
C THR A 77 -37.52 27.21 40.44
N GLU A 78 -36.30 27.55 40.03
CA GLU A 78 -35.64 26.86 38.93
C GLU A 78 -35.11 25.50 39.41
N LEU A 79 -35.62 24.41 38.84
CA LEU A 79 -34.98 23.11 38.95
C LEU A 79 -33.71 23.14 38.09
N ILE A 80 -32.55 23.03 38.72
CA ILE A 80 -31.29 22.76 38.02
C ILE A 80 -31.37 21.31 37.54
N PRO A 81 -31.41 21.03 36.22
CA PRO A 81 -31.49 19.67 35.70
C PRO A 81 -30.30 18.85 36.20
N LYS A 82 -30.55 17.62 36.65
CA LYS A 82 -29.48 16.75 37.16
C LYS A 82 -28.87 15.95 36.01
N VAL A 83 -27.55 15.76 36.05
CA VAL A 83 -26.89 14.81 35.14
C VAL A 83 -27.31 13.40 35.53
N ARG A 84 -27.77 12.63 34.54
CA ARG A 84 -28.08 11.20 34.66
C ARG A 84 -27.25 10.40 33.67
N THR A 85 -27.00 9.14 34.02
CA THR A 85 -26.26 8.18 33.20
C THR A 85 -27.04 6.88 33.06
N ARG A 86 -27.11 6.32 31.85
CA ARG A 86 -27.78 5.06 31.55
C ARG A 86 -26.88 4.19 30.68
N THR A 87 -26.68 2.94 31.09
CA THR A 87 -25.83 1.99 30.36
C THR A 87 -26.69 1.02 29.56
N GLN A 88 -26.34 0.79 28.29
CA GLN A 88 -26.94 -0.20 27.40
C GLN A 88 -25.87 -1.17 26.87
N VAL A 89 -26.27 -2.35 26.42
CA VAL A 89 -25.35 -3.31 25.78
C VAL A 89 -25.10 -2.87 24.34
N GLU A 90 -23.84 -2.67 23.97
CA GLU A 90 -23.44 -2.39 22.59
C GLU A 90 -23.14 -3.71 21.86
N PRO A 91 -23.87 -4.04 20.77
CA PRO A 91 -23.57 -5.23 19.97
C PRO A 91 -22.26 -5.06 19.20
N LYS A 92 -21.74 -6.16 18.65
CA LYS A 92 -20.58 -6.11 17.75
C LYS A 92 -20.93 -5.28 16.51
N GLY A 93 -20.13 -4.26 16.20
CA GLY A 93 -20.43 -3.32 15.13
C GLY A 93 -19.36 -2.25 14.94
N THR A 94 -19.74 -1.14 14.32
CA THR A 94 -18.84 -0.04 13.96
C THR A 94 -18.21 0.67 15.16
N ASN A 95 -18.94 0.77 16.28
CA ASN A 95 -18.50 1.46 17.50
C ASN A 95 -17.56 0.57 18.34
N CYS A 96 -17.94 -0.70 18.53
CA CYS A 96 -17.11 -1.71 19.19
C CYS A 96 -17.06 -2.99 18.33
N THR A 97 -15.89 -3.28 17.76
CA THR A 97 -15.53 -4.49 17.00
C THR A 97 -15.97 -5.79 17.68
N HIS A 98 -15.69 -5.90 18.98
CA HIS A 98 -15.99 -7.07 19.81
C HIS A 98 -17.25 -6.90 20.69
N GLY A 99 -17.97 -5.78 20.55
CA GLY A 99 -19.11 -5.39 21.40
C GLY A 99 -18.65 -4.74 22.72
N GLY A 100 -19.61 -4.32 23.54
CA GLY A 100 -19.29 -3.58 24.76
C GLY A 100 -20.51 -3.01 25.48
N GLN A 101 -20.34 -1.83 26.07
CA GLN A 101 -21.41 -1.08 26.72
C GLN A 101 -21.45 0.36 26.20
N ALA A 102 -22.65 0.83 25.84
CA ALA A 102 -22.90 2.23 25.52
C ALA A 102 -23.34 2.95 26.81
N VAL A 103 -22.48 3.82 27.35
CA VAL A 103 -22.74 4.69 28.50
C VAL A 103 -23.27 6.02 27.98
N GLN A 104 -24.57 6.24 28.16
CA GLN A 104 -25.25 7.47 27.76
C GLN A 104 -25.34 8.43 28.94
N SER A 105 -25.15 9.72 28.70
CA SER A 105 -25.38 10.76 29.71
C SER A 105 -26.13 11.96 29.14
N GLY A 106 -26.86 12.63 30.02
CA GLY A 106 -27.69 13.78 29.67
C GLY A 106 -28.25 14.47 30.92
N LEU A 107 -29.10 15.47 30.69
CA LEU A 107 -29.78 16.21 31.74
C LEU A 107 -31.24 15.74 31.84
N ASP A 108 -31.63 15.33 33.03
CA ASP A 108 -33.01 15.02 33.47
C ASP A 108 -33.80 16.34 33.48
N TYR A 109 -34.47 16.61 32.35
CA TYR A 109 -35.14 17.88 32.05
C TYR A 109 -36.60 17.89 32.50
N ASP A 110 -37.27 16.74 32.51
CA ASP A 110 -38.65 16.63 32.98
C ASP A 110 -38.76 16.31 34.49
N GLY A 111 -37.65 15.92 35.13
CA GLY A 111 -37.56 15.61 36.55
C GLY A 111 -38.03 14.20 36.91
N ASN A 112 -38.16 13.27 35.94
CA ASN A 112 -38.70 11.93 36.15
C ASN A 112 -37.72 10.92 36.77
N GLU A 113 -36.48 11.35 37.07
CA GLU A 113 -35.36 10.58 37.62
C GLU A 113 -34.72 9.53 36.72
N GLN A 114 -35.12 9.44 35.45
CA GLN A 114 -34.55 8.55 34.45
C GLN A 114 -33.68 9.35 33.46
N LEU A 115 -33.21 8.70 32.40
CA LEU A 115 -32.62 9.36 31.24
C LEU A 115 -33.35 8.85 30.02
N ASP A 116 -34.24 9.67 29.48
CA ASP A 116 -35.00 9.35 28.28
C ASP A 116 -34.18 9.56 27.01
N ASP A 117 -34.56 8.89 25.91
CA ASP A 117 -33.80 8.91 24.66
C ASP A 117 -33.64 10.32 24.07
N SER A 118 -34.60 11.22 24.35
CA SER A 118 -34.56 12.64 23.96
C SER A 118 -33.63 13.51 24.83
N GLU A 119 -33.23 13.03 25.99
CA GLU A 119 -32.41 13.76 26.96
C GLU A 119 -30.92 13.46 26.83
N VAL A 120 -30.57 12.33 26.20
CA VAL A 120 -29.18 11.93 25.91
C VAL A 120 -28.46 13.04 25.15
N LYS A 121 -27.34 13.51 25.70
CA LYS A 121 -26.46 14.53 25.09
C LYS A 121 -25.12 13.95 24.63
N SER A 122 -24.67 12.88 25.28
CA SER A 122 -23.44 12.17 24.90
C SER A 122 -23.62 10.66 25.09
N THR A 123 -22.92 9.90 24.25
CA THR A 123 -22.78 8.44 24.35
C THR A 123 -21.29 8.13 24.26
N GLU A 124 -20.78 7.36 25.22
CA GLU A 124 -19.43 6.80 25.20
C GLU A 124 -19.53 5.28 25.10
N TYR A 125 -18.65 4.66 24.32
CA TYR A 125 -18.67 3.21 24.11
C TYR A 125 -17.47 2.58 24.82
N VAL A 126 -17.71 1.83 25.89
CA VAL A 126 -16.70 1.03 26.58
C VAL A 126 -16.62 -0.32 25.87
N CYS A 127 -15.57 -0.52 25.07
CA CYS A 127 -15.44 -1.68 24.21
C CYS A 127 -14.68 -2.83 24.89
N VAL A 128 -15.14 -4.06 24.66
CA VAL A 128 -14.39 -5.27 25.05
C VAL A 128 -13.17 -5.41 24.13
N THR A 129 -12.00 -5.66 24.70
CA THR A 129 -10.76 -5.88 23.96
C THR A 129 -10.41 -7.38 23.91
N THR A 130 -9.49 -7.75 23.01
CA THR A 130 -8.94 -9.11 22.94
C THR A 130 -7.72 -9.32 23.86
N VAL A 131 -7.22 -8.26 24.50
CA VAL A 131 -5.99 -8.26 25.30
C VAL A 131 -6.33 -8.02 26.77
N ALA A 132 -5.91 -8.92 27.65
CA ALA A 132 -6.15 -8.81 29.08
C ALA A 132 -5.61 -7.49 29.66
N ASN A 133 -6.41 -6.85 30.51
CA ASN A 133 -6.10 -5.60 31.19
C ASN A 133 -5.82 -4.42 30.24
N VAL A 134 -6.35 -4.44 29.01
CA VAL A 134 -6.43 -3.25 28.14
C VAL A 134 -7.89 -2.86 28.00
N LEU A 135 -8.20 -1.59 28.27
CA LEU A 135 -9.54 -1.04 28.14
C LEU A 135 -9.59 0.02 27.05
N VAL A 136 -10.76 0.17 26.43
CA VAL A 136 -11.01 1.12 25.34
C VAL A 136 -12.29 1.88 25.60
N ILE A 137 -12.21 3.20 25.44
CA ILE A 137 -13.38 4.07 25.34
C ILE A 137 -13.38 4.73 23.96
N VAL A 138 -14.44 4.56 23.19
CA VAL A 138 -14.67 5.29 21.93
C VAL A 138 -15.68 6.41 22.19
N ARG A 139 -15.30 7.65 21.86
CA ARG A 139 -16.16 8.85 21.96
C ARG A 139 -16.45 9.40 20.56
N PRO A 140 -17.73 9.56 20.15
CA PRO A 140 -18.07 10.23 18.90
C PRO A 140 -17.61 11.69 18.87
N VAL A 141 -17.08 12.13 17.72
CA VAL A 141 -16.73 13.52 17.45
C VAL A 141 -17.83 14.14 16.59
N ALA A 142 -18.46 15.20 17.07
CA ALA A 142 -19.41 15.98 16.29
C ALA A 142 -18.72 16.70 15.12
N SER A 143 -19.47 17.05 14.07
CA SER A 143 -18.93 17.83 12.95
C SER A 143 -18.43 19.20 13.41
N GLY A 144 -17.24 19.58 12.96
CA GLY A 144 -16.57 20.82 13.34
C GLY A 144 -15.33 21.09 12.49
N GLU A 145 -14.53 22.11 12.84
CA GLU A 145 -13.35 22.52 12.05
C GLU A 145 -12.30 21.41 11.91
N GLN A 146 -12.15 20.55 12.92
CA GLN A 146 -11.14 19.48 12.91
C GLN A 146 -11.58 18.21 12.18
N CYS A 147 -12.86 17.83 12.29
CA CYS A 147 -13.47 16.75 11.50
C CYS A 147 -14.79 17.27 10.88
N PRO A 148 -14.78 17.72 9.60
CA PRO A 148 -15.94 18.38 8.98
C PRO A 148 -17.24 17.55 8.93
N ARG A 149 -17.13 16.21 8.92
CA ARG A 149 -18.27 15.27 8.93
C ARG A 149 -18.37 14.48 10.24
N GLY A 150 -17.73 14.96 11.30
CA GLY A 150 -17.55 14.23 12.55
C GLY A 150 -16.57 13.06 12.41
N GLY A 151 -16.56 12.19 13.40
CA GLY A 151 -15.62 11.08 13.50
C GLY A 151 -15.72 10.40 14.86
N GLN A 152 -14.61 9.85 15.35
CA GLN A 152 -14.51 9.31 16.70
C GLN A 152 -13.09 9.50 17.27
N VAL A 153 -12.96 9.50 18.59
CA VAL A 153 -11.68 9.38 19.29
C VAL A 153 -11.70 8.10 20.11
N THR A 154 -10.72 7.24 19.87
CA THR A 154 -10.44 6.02 20.63
C THR A 154 -9.41 6.35 21.71
N TYR A 155 -9.76 6.15 22.97
CA TYR A 155 -8.86 6.23 24.12
C TYR A 155 -8.52 4.81 24.55
N ALA A 156 -7.24 4.51 24.74
CA ALA A 156 -6.77 3.18 25.09
C ALA A 156 -5.74 3.25 26.22
N GLY A 157 -5.84 2.31 27.16
CA GLY A 157 -4.99 2.27 28.34
C GLY A 157 -5.00 0.91 29.03
N HIS A 158 -4.10 0.75 29.99
CA HIS A 158 -4.08 -0.42 30.85
C HIS A 158 -4.91 -0.17 32.10
N ASP A 159 -5.83 -1.10 32.42
CA ASP A 159 -6.46 -1.15 33.74
C ASP A 159 -5.37 -1.49 34.78
N ALA A 160 -4.83 -0.45 35.41
CA ALA A 160 -3.67 -0.51 36.28
C ALA A 160 -4.08 -0.76 37.73
N ASN A 161 -5.29 -0.37 38.10
CA ASN A 161 -5.83 -0.52 39.44
C ASN A 161 -6.74 -1.76 39.61
N GLY A 162 -7.20 -2.36 38.49
CA GLY A 162 -8.01 -3.57 38.43
C GLY A 162 -9.51 -3.34 38.66
N ASN A 163 -10.05 -2.16 38.30
CA ASN A 163 -11.45 -1.79 38.56
C ASN A 163 -12.39 -1.90 37.36
N GLU A 164 -11.91 -2.39 36.21
CA GLU A 164 -12.67 -2.54 34.95
C GLU A 164 -13.18 -1.22 34.33
N LEU A 165 -12.66 -0.07 34.75
CA LEU A 165 -12.88 1.26 34.15
C LEU A 165 -11.56 1.81 33.59
N LEU A 166 -11.63 2.61 32.54
CA LEU A 166 -10.46 3.33 32.00
C LEU A 166 -10.47 4.75 32.56
N GLU A 167 -9.59 5.02 33.53
CA GLU A 167 -9.45 6.34 34.15
C GLU A 167 -8.57 7.27 33.30
N ASP A 168 -8.72 8.60 33.43
CA ASP A 168 -7.94 9.56 32.63
C ASP A 168 -6.41 9.42 32.86
N GLU A 169 -6.00 8.99 34.06
CA GLU A 169 -4.61 8.66 34.41
C GLU A 169 -4.09 7.34 33.78
N GLU A 170 -4.97 6.47 33.29
CA GLU A 170 -4.64 5.16 32.69
C GLU A 170 -4.58 5.21 31.16
N ILE A 171 -5.16 6.25 30.55
CA ILE A 171 -5.08 6.51 29.11
C ILE A 171 -3.62 6.75 28.72
N THR A 172 -3.08 5.88 27.87
CA THR A 172 -1.71 6.01 27.34
C THR A 172 -1.68 6.38 25.86
N HIS A 173 -2.75 6.05 25.12
CA HIS A 173 -2.90 6.40 23.71
C HIS A 173 -4.29 6.97 23.42
N THR A 174 -4.31 7.91 22.48
CA THR A 174 -5.52 8.59 22.00
C THR A 174 -5.42 8.70 20.48
N VAL A 175 -6.35 8.07 19.77
CA VAL A 175 -6.39 8.03 18.30
C VAL A 175 -7.65 8.70 17.82
N GLN A 176 -7.49 9.84 17.15
CA GLN A 176 -8.58 10.55 16.50
C GLN A 176 -8.69 10.10 15.05
N VAL A 177 -9.91 9.76 14.62
CA VAL A 177 -10.25 9.54 13.21
C VAL A 177 -11.37 10.48 12.79
N CYS A 178 -11.25 11.02 11.58
CA CYS A 178 -12.31 11.81 10.95
C CYS A 178 -13.03 10.97 9.88
N ASN A 179 -14.34 11.15 9.77
CA ASN A 179 -15.12 10.59 8.68
C ASN A 179 -14.89 11.42 7.42
N GLU A 180 -14.31 10.83 6.38
CA GLU A 180 -14.14 11.46 5.08
C GLU A 180 -14.75 10.58 3.98
N PRO A 181 -15.30 11.18 2.91
CA PRO A 181 -15.77 10.39 1.77
C PRO A 181 -14.59 9.65 1.16
N ALA A 182 -14.77 8.39 0.77
CA ALA A 182 -13.84 7.76 -0.15
C ALA A 182 -13.78 8.58 -1.46
N PRO A 183 -12.63 8.62 -2.16
CA PRO A 183 -12.59 9.14 -3.53
C PRO A 183 -13.60 8.37 -4.38
N VAL A 184 -14.32 9.05 -5.27
CA VAL A 184 -15.37 8.42 -6.06
C VAL A 184 -14.99 8.45 -7.53
N LEU A 185 -15.22 7.33 -8.20
CA LEU A 185 -15.16 7.22 -9.65
C LEU A 185 -16.56 7.03 -10.21
N SER A 186 -16.72 7.38 -11.49
CA SER A 186 -17.97 7.16 -12.20
C SER A 186 -17.77 7.03 -13.69
N ARG A 187 -18.58 6.20 -14.35
CA ARG A 187 -18.58 6.07 -15.82
C ARG A 187 -19.99 5.97 -16.37
N ALA A 188 -20.14 6.35 -17.64
CA ALA A 188 -21.29 5.99 -18.46
C ALA A 188 -20.87 4.92 -19.48
N ARG A 189 -21.72 3.89 -19.66
CA ARG A 189 -21.56 2.84 -20.69
C ARG A 189 -22.84 2.76 -21.52
N GLU A 190 -22.70 2.40 -22.79
CA GLU A 190 -23.86 2.22 -23.68
C GLU A 190 -24.66 0.98 -23.27
N LEU A 191 -25.99 1.10 -23.21
CA LEU A 191 -26.91 0.02 -22.89
C LEU A 191 -27.70 -0.38 -24.15
N PRO A 192 -27.52 -1.62 -24.68
CA PRO A 192 -28.21 -2.07 -25.88
C PRO A 192 -29.74 -2.15 -25.71
N GLY A 193 -30.47 -1.83 -26.78
CA GLY A 193 -31.92 -1.97 -26.85
C GLY A 193 -32.37 -3.42 -26.77
N SER A 194 -32.72 -3.86 -25.57
CA SER A 194 -33.33 -5.16 -25.17
C SER A 194 -33.10 -5.44 -23.68
N VAL A 195 -32.15 -4.73 -23.05
CA VAL A 195 -31.83 -4.88 -21.62
C VAL A 195 -32.74 -3.98 -20.78
N ALA A 196 -33.42 -4.55 -19.79
CA ALA A 196 -34.22 -3.78 -18.84
C ALA A 196 -33.32 -2.89 -17.96
N PRO A 197 -33.73 -1.64 -17.63
CA PRO A 197 -35.05 -1.07 -17.83
C PRO A 197 -35.29 -0.40 -19.20
N CYS A 198 -34.28 -0.24 -20.05
CA CYS A 198 -34.35 0.59 -21.26
C CYS A 198 -34.69 -0.22 -22.53
N ALA A 199 -35.98 -0.41 -22.81
CA ALA A 199 -36.47 -1.19 -23.95
C ALA A 199 -35.96 -0.74 -25.35
N ARG A 200 -35.61 0.55 -25.51
CA ARG A 200 -35.05 1.12 -26.75
C ARG A 200 -33.53 1.33 -26.73
N GLY A 201 -32.87 0.96 -25.63
CA GLY A 201 -31.47 1.26 -25.35
C GLY A 201 -31.30 2.62 -24.64
N GLY A 202 -30.05 3.00 -24.42
CA GLY A 202 -29.69 4.23 -23.71
C GLY A 202 -28.30 4.12 -23.10
N SER A 203 -28.14 4.61 -21.88
CA SER A 203 -26.90 4.49 -21.11
C SER A 203 -27.15 3.90 -19.73
N VAL A 204 -26.20 3.10 -19.24
CA VAL A 204 -26.05 2.81 -17.81
C VAL A 204 -24.97 3.73 -17.25
N VAL A 205 -25.21 4.26 -16.05
CA VAL A 205 -24.33 5.21 -15.37
C VAL A 205 -24.03 4.67 -13.99
N GLU A 206 -22.74 4.48 -13.72
CA GLU A 206 -22.23 3.78 -12.55
C GLU A 206 -21.35 4.76 -11.77
N ALA A 207 -21.47 4.76 -10.45
CA ALA A 207 -20.59 5.47 -9.54
C ALA A 207 -20.29 4.59 -8.33
N GLY A 208 -19.10 4.78 -7.78
CA GLY A 208 -18.61 3.97 -6.67
C GLY A 208 -17.33 4.54 -6.07
N ALA A 209 -17.03 4.13 -4.84
CA ALA A 209 -15.78 4.48 -4.20
C ALA A 209 -14.59 3.80 -4.91
N ASP A 210 -13.52 4.56 -5.15
CA ASP A 210 -12.20 4.07 -5.57
C ASP A 210 -11.51 3.50 -4.33
N LEU A 211 -11.74 2.21 -4.08
CA LEU A 211 -11.41 1.58 -2.80
C LEU A 211 -9.95 1.12 -2.74
N ASP A 212 -9.30 0.90 -3.88
CA ASP A 212 -7.85 0.57 -3.96
C ASP A 212 -7.00 1.62 -4.70
N LEU A 213 -7.56 2.81 -4.94
CA LEU A 213 -6.86 4.00 -5.44
C LEU A 213 -6.11 3.74 -6.77
N ASP A 214 -6.70 2.94 -7.66
CA ASP A 214 -6.16 2.67 -8.99
C ASP A 214 -6.70 3.60 -10.08
N GLY A 215 -7.77 4.35 -9.79
CA GLY A 215 -8.39 5.29 -10.72
C GLY A 215 -9.34 4.64 -11.73
N VAL A 216 -9.69 3.37 -11.57
CA VAL A 216 -10.56 2.58 -12.46
C VAL A 216 -11.77 2.05 -11.68
N LEU A 217 -12.99 2.49 -12.02
CA LEU A 217 -14.20 2.00 -11.34
C LEU A 217 -14.41 0.50 -11.61
N ASP A 218 -14.05 -0.34 -10.66
CA ASP A 218 -14.07 -1.78 -10.83
C ASP A 218 -15.48 -2.37 -10.60
N ALA A 219 -15.73 -3.60 -11.02
CA ALA A 219 -17.07 -4.19 -10.89
C ALA A 219 -17.52 -4.40 -9.42
N ALA A 220 -16.55 -4.56 -8.52
CA ALA A 220 -16.77 -4.70 -7.08
C ALA A 220 -16.99 -3.35 -6.35
N GLU A 221 -16.72 -2.23 -7.01
CA GLU A 221 -16.82 -0.88 -6.43
C GLU A 221 -18.15 -0.19 -6.71
N ILE A 222 -19.00 -0.75 -7.56
CA ILE A 222 -20.20 -0.07 -8.04
C ILE A 222 -21.26 -0.01 -6.93
N ASP A 223 -21.19 1.03 -6.11
CA ASP A 223 -22.17 1.34 -5.06
C ASP A 223 -23.52 1.76 -5.62
N ALA A 224 -23.51 2.53 -6.73
CA ALA A 224 -24.69 3.15 -7.29
C ALA A 224 -24.76 2.98 -8.81
N THR A 225 -25.93 2.61 -9.33
CA THR A 225 -26.21 2.47 -10.76
C THR A 225 -27.54 3.12 -11.13
N ALA A 226 -27.54 3.92 -12.20
CA ALA A 226 -28.73 4.53 -12.78
C ALA A 226 -28.79 4.28 -14.29
N TYR A 227 -29.99 4.43 -14.86
CA TYR A 227 -30.27 4.11 -16.25
C TYR A 227 -30.88 5.32 -16.98
N ALA A 228 -30.15 5.87 -17.93
CA ALA A 228 -30.59 6.97 -18.80
C ALA A 228 -31.14 6.40 -20.11
N CYS A 229 -32.41 5.98 -20.10
CA CYS A 229 -33.04 5.41 -21.29
C CYS A 229 -33.19 6.45 -22.41
N ASP A 230 -33.01 6.01 -23.66
CA ASP A 230 -33.00 6.85 -24.87
C ASP A 230 -31.92 7.95 -24.93
N VAL A 231 -31.00 8.03 -23.95
CA VAL A 231 -29.86 8.96 -23.92
C VAL A 231 -28.56 8.22 -24.21
N ALA A 232 -27.73 8.74 -25.12
CA ALA A 232 -26.43 8.17 -25.47
C ALA A 232 -25.32 8.63 -24.51
N PRO A 233 -24.26 7.82 -24.24
CA PRO A 233 -23.23 8.18 -23.25
C PRO A 233 -22.50 9.49 -23.59
N ALA A 234 -22.38 9.82 -24.87
CA ALA A 234 -21.74 11.05 -25.35
C ALA A 234 -22.52 12.34 -25.02
N HIS A 235 -23.80 12.25 -24.66
CA HIS A 235 -24.61 13.38 -24.19
C HIS A 235 -24.73 13.43 -22.66
N LEU A 236 -24.09 12.51 -21.92
CA LEU A 236 -24.11 12.53 -20.46
C LEU A 236 -22.89 13.25 -19.90
N ARG A 237 -23.12 14.09 -18.90
CA ARG A 237 -22.09 14.66 -18.02
C ARG A 237 -22.21 14.06 -16.64
N LEU A 238 -21.07 13.74 -16.05
CA LEU A 238 -20.93 13.25 -14.68
C LEU A 238 -20.12 14.31 -13.92
N GLN A 239 -20.67 14.83 -12.83
CA GLN A 239 -20.06 15.87 -12.00
C GLN A 239 -19.89 15.39 -10.56
N HIS A 240 -18.64 15.32 -10.10
CA HIS A 240 -18.24 14.94 -8.73
C HIS A 240 -18.14 16.16 -7.82
N TYR A 241 -19.26 16.78 -7.47
CA TYR A 241 -19.23 18.11 -6.80
C TYR A 241 -20.22 18.30 -5.66
N GLN A 242 -20.91 17.26 -5.19
CA GLN A 242 -21.85 17.39 -4.08
C GLN A 242 -21.45 16.48 -2.90
N PRO A 243 -20.93 17.06 -1.80
CA PRO A 243 -20.89 16.38 -0.50
C PRO A 243 -22.31 15.95 -0.12
N GLU A 244 -22.54 14.65 0.05
CA GLU A 244 -23.81 14.16 0.59
C GLU A 244 -23.73 14.28 2.13
N PRO A 245 -24.59 15.08 2.79
CA PRO A 245 -24.63 15.16 4.24
C PRO A 245 -25.26 13.89 4.85
N GLY A 246 -25.00 13.64 6.14
CA GLY A 246 -25.65 12.56 6.88
C GLY A 246 -27.18 12.70 6.84
N GLY A 247 -27.88 11.68 6.36
CA GLY A 247 -29.32 11.73 6.14
C GLY A 247 -29.89 10.44 5.53
N MET A 248 -31.06 10.57 4.89
CA MET A 248 -31.81 9.41 4.35
C MET A 248 -31.14 8.71 3.15
N ASN A 249 -30.26 9.40 2.42
CA ASN A 249 -29.53 8.81 1.29
C ASN A 249 -28.29 8.06 1.78
N CYS A 250 -27.48 8.70 2.63
CA CYS A 250 -26.31 8.12 3.27
C CYS A 250 -26.29 8.49 4.76
N ALA A 251 -26.37 7.52 5.67
CA ALA A 251 -26.50 7.78 7.11
C ALA A 251 -25.29 8.55 7.70
N ALA A 252 -24.07 8.22 7.25
CA ALA A 252 -22.83 8.90 7.63
C ALA A 252 -22.41 10.03 6.65
N GLY A 253 -23.28 10.35 5.67
CA GLY A 253 -22.92 11.17 4.51
C GLY A 253 -22.10 10.40 3.49
N GLY A 254 -21.62 11.09 2.45
CA GLY A 254 -20.98 10.46 1.29
C GLY A 254 -20.64 11.44 0.17
N THR A 255 -20.72 10.98 -1.07
CA THR A 255 -20.48 11.78 -2.27
C THR A 255 -21.60 11.56 -3.28
N GLY A 256 -22.26 12.65 -3.69
CA GLY A 256 -23.21 12.67 -4.79
C GLY A 256 -22.51 12.94 -6.13
N VAL A 257 -22.64 11.99 -7.06
CA VAL A 257 -22.27 12.17 -8.47
C VAL A 257 -23.52 12.62 -9.22
N ALA A 258 -23.56 13.91 -9.57
CA ALA A 258 -24.63 14.47 -10.39
C ALA A 258 -24.46 14.00 -11.83
N VAL A 259 -25.53 13.48 -12.44
CA VAL A 259 -25.54 12.99 -13.81
C VAL A 259 -26.64 13.71 -14.58
N PHE A 260 -26.31 14.30 -15.73
CA PHE A 260 -27.28 15.02 -16.55
C PHE A 260 -27.02 14.92 -18.05
N GLU A 261 -28.08 15.10 -18.83
CA GLU A 261 -28.03 15.26 -20.28
C GLU A 261 -27.58 16.69 -20.65
N ASP A 262 -26.49 16.76 -21.41
CA ASP A 262 -25.88 17.94 -22.05
C ASP A 262 -25.72 17.59 -23.53
N LYS A 263 -26.81 17.71 -24.28
CA LYS A 263 -26.85 17.44 -25.73
C LYS A 263 -26.42 18.66 -26.54
N ASN A 264 -26.50 19.84 -25.94
CA ASN A 264 -26.21 21.11 -26.60
C ASN A 264 -24.71 21.52 -26.49
N GLY A 265 -23.97 20.98 -25.52
CA GLY A 265 -22.54 21.19 -25.31
C GLY A 265 -22.18 22.40 -24.43
N ASP A 266 -23.15 23.04 -23.76
CA ASP A 266 -22.96 24.24 -22.93
C ASP A 266 -22.49 23.94 -21.49
N THR A 267 -22.30 22.66 -21.15
CA THR A 267 -21.88 22.13 -19.84
C THR A 267 -22.91 22.28 -18.71
N GLY A 268 -24.12 22.75 -19.02
CA GLY A 268 -25.28 22.73 -18.13
C GLY A 268 -26.26 21.59 -18.43
N PRO A 269 -27.26 21.38 -17.55
CA PRO A 269 -28.32 20.39 -17.78
C PRO A 269 -29.39 20.92 -18.76
N ASP A 270 -29.73 20.12 -19.77
CA ASP A 270 -30.75 20.47 -20.75
C ASP A 270 -32.17 20.54 -20.11
N PRO A 271 -33.00 21.56 -20.44
CA PRO A 271 -34.36 21.68 -19.91
C PRO A 271 -35.26 20.49 -20.26
N GLY A 272 -35.55 19.65 -19.25
CA GLY A 272 -36.36 18.43 -19.42
C GLY A 272 -35.58 17.22 -19.96
N GLY A 273 -34.25 17.31 -20.05
CA GLY A 273 -33.37 16.17 -20.28
C GLY A 273 -33.26 15.25 -19.07
N PHE A 274 -32.56 14.12 -19.23
CA PHE A 274 -32.31 13.20 -18.12
C PHE A 274 -31.48 13.87 -17.02
N MET A 275 -31.89 13.74 -15.75
CA MET A 275 -31.09 14.12 -14.59
C MET A 275 -31.28 13.14 -13.42
N THR A 276 -30.20 12.82 -12.72
CA THR A 276 -30.22 12.06 -11.46
C THR A 276 -28.98 12.39 -10.62
N ILE A 277 -28.96 11.95 -9.37
CA ILE A 277 -27.78 11.93 -8.52
C ILE A 277 -27.54 10.48 -8.09
N LEU A 278 -26.32 10.00 -8.28
CA LEU A 278 -25.84 8.71 -7.75
C LEU A 278 -25.19 9.00 -6.39
N HIS A 279 -25.64 8.34 -5.32
CA HIS A 279 -25.10 8.54 -3.97
C HIS A 279 -24.14 7.40 -3.63
N VAL A 280 -22.88 7.73 -3.36
CA VAL A 280 -21.86 6.82 -2.84
C VAL A 280 -21.70 7.08 -1.35
N CYS A 281 -22.03 6.09 -0.52
CA CYS A 281 -22.20 6.27 0.92
C CYS A 281 -21.02 5.79 1.79
N GLU A 282 -19.91 5.35 1.18
CA GLU A 282 -18.72 4.98 1.93
C GLU A 282 -18.01 6.23 2.49
N ALA A 283 -18.10 6.40 3.81
CA ALA A 283 -17.23 7.27 4.57
C ALA A 283 -16.17 6.40 5.26
N ALA A 284 -14.89 6.63 4.96
CA ALA A 284 -13.79 5.98 5.65
C ALA A 284 -13.45 6.75 6.93
N ARG A 285 -13.18 6.04 8.03
CA ARG A 285 -12.53 6.61 9.21
C ARG A 285 -11.04 6.72 8.93
N ILE A 286 -10.61 7.95 8.66
CA ILE A 286 -9.23 8.26 8.31
C ILE A 286 -8.46 8.71 9.55
N HIS A 287 -7.29 8.12 9.78
CA HIS A 287 -6.26 8.64 10.67
C HIS A 287 -5.17 9.36 9.86
N ASP A 288 -4.64 10.46 10.38
CA ASP A 288 -3.63 11.29 9.74
C ASP A 288 -2.26 11.16 10.42
N GLY A 289 -1.23 10.91 9.61
CA GLY A 289 0.16 10.78 10.06
C GLY A 289 0.60 9.33 10.23
N ASP A 290 1.90 9.15 10.48
CA ASP A 290 2.52 7.85 10.69
C ASP A 290 2.14 7.28 12.06
N PHE A 291 1.86 5.98 12.12
CA PHE A 291 1.48 5.29 13.35
C PHE A 291 2.48 4.21 13.74
N VAL A 292 2.88 4.17 15.01
CA VAL A 292 3.78 3.15 15.56
C VAL A 292 3.05 2.34 16.62
N VAL A 293 2.90 1.03 16.38
CA VAL A 293 2.44 0.05 17.35
C VAL A 293 3.68 -0.51 18.06
N ALA A 294 3.97 0.02 19.25
CA ALA A 294 5.04 -0.47 20.14
C ALA A 294 4.50 -1.38 21.28
N SER A 295 3.20 -1.32 21.55
CA SER A 295 2.50 -2.10 22.57
C SER A 295 1.16 -2.65 22.08
N ALA A 296 0.55 -3.54 22.88
CA ALA A 296 -0.80 -4.04 22.62
C ALA A 296 -1.89 -2.97 22.80
N VAL A 297 -1.65 -1.93 23.61
CA VAL A 297 -2.56 -0.79 23.75
C VAL A 297 -2.62 0.00 22.46
N ASP A 298 -1.47 0.25 21.85
CA ASP A 298 -1.31 1.01 20.60
C ASP A 298 -2.00 0.29 19.43
N LEU A 299 -1.88 -1.04 19.36
CA LEU A 299 -2.58 -1.87 18.38
C LEU A 299 -4.10 -1.73 18.51
N ILE A 300 -4.60 -1.82 19.74
CA ILE A 300 -6.04 -1.72 20.03
C ILE A 300 -6.55 -0.29 19.77
N ALA A 301 -5.72 0.73 19.98
CA ALA A 301 -6.08 2.11 19.68
C ALA A 301 -6.31 2.37 18.17
N LEU A 302 -5.78 1.52 17.29
CA LEU A 302 -6.09 1.51 15.84
C LEU A 302 -7.38 0.77 15.47
N GLU A 303 -8.07 0.10 16.41
CA GLU A 303 -9.34 -0.55 16.08
C GLU A 303 -10.38 0.48 15.62
N GLY A 304 -10.96 0.23 14.44
CA GLY A 304 -11.88 1.18 13.81
C GLY A 304 -11.22 2.28 12.98
N VAL A 305 -9.91 2.22 12.72
CA VAL A 305 -9.30 2.92 11.58
C VAL A 305 -9.59 2.10 10.31
N ASP A 306 -10.07 2.77 9.27
CA ASP A 306 -10.35 2.15 7.96
C ASP A 306 -9.26 2.53 6.93
N ARG A 307 -8.70 3.76 7.04
CA ARG A 307 -7.59 4.27 6.22
C ARG A 307 -6.55 5.02 7.06
N LEU A 308 -5.28 4.80 6.79
CA LEU A 308 -4.15 5.53 7.39
C LEU A 308 -3.47 6.41 6.33
N ARG A 309 -3.50 7.75 6.51
CA ARG A 309 -2.73 8.72 5.72
C ARG A 309 -1.31 8.88 6.29
N GLY A 310 -0.53 7.81 6.19
CA GLY A 310 0.85 7.72 6.68
C GLY A 310 1.40 6.29 6.62
N ASP A 311 2.59 6.08 7.19
CA ASP A 311 3.20 4.76 7.38
C ASP A 311 2.61 4.05 8.62
N LEU A 312 2.37 2.73 8.54
CA LEU A 312 2.09 1.87 9.70
C LEU A 312 3.34 1.07 10.07
N ARG A 313 3.85 1.27 11.28
CA ARG A 313 5.00 0.54 11.84
C ARG A 313 4.55 -0.32 13.02
N ILE A 314 4.78 -1.63 12.97
CA ILE A 314 4.55 -2.55 14.09
C ILE A 314 5.91 -3.00 14.62
N GLU A 315 6.27 -2.48 15.79
CA GLU A 315 7.58 -2.60 16.44
C GLU A 315 7.39 -2.94 17.94
N ALA A 316 6.65 -4.01 18.22
CA ALA A 316 6.23 -4.43 19.56
C ALA A 316 6.81 -5.81 19.91
N PRO A 317 8.04 -5.91 20.47
CA PRO A 317 8.73 -7.18 20.72
C PRO A 317 7.99 -8.18 21.61
N THR A 318 7.05 -7.71 22.44
CA THR A 318 6.23 -8.48 23.38
C THR A 318 4.83 -8.84 22.84
N LEU A 319 4.42 -8.27 21.69
CA LEU A 319 3.11 -8.52 21.09
C LEU A 319 3.06 -9.94 20.52
N ALA A 320 2.05 -10.73 20.90
CA ALA A 320 1.93 -12.13 20.51
C ALA A 320 1.11 -12.33 19.23
N GLU A 321 0.08 -11.51 19.02
CA GLU A 321 -0.80 -11.52 17.85
C GLU A 321 -1.13 -10.07 17.47
N ALA A 322 -1.19 -9.77 16.17
CA ALA A 322 -1.60 -8.48 15.64
C ALA A 322 -2.74 -8.68 14.64
N PHE A 323 -3.90 -8.10 14.92
CA PHE A 323 -5.12 -8.26 14.14
C PHE A 323 -5.80 -6.90 13.93
N LEU A 324 -5.89 -6.46 12.68
CA LEU A 324 -6.54 -5.19 12.30
C LEU A 324 -7.56 -5.49 11.19
N PRO A 325 -8.81 -5.89 11.54
CA PRO A 325 -9.80 -6.34 10.57
C PRO A 325 -10.48 -5.22 9.79
N THR A 326 -10.37 -3.96 10.22
CA THR A 326 -11.01 -2.81 9.55
C THR A 326 -10.04 -2.05 8.63
N LEU A 327 -8.74 -2.10 8.92
CA LEU A 327 -7.74 -1.33 8.20
C LEU A 327 -7.59 -1.85 6.76
N ALA A 328 -8.05 -1.04 5.80
CA ALA A 328 -8.13 -1.42 4.40
C ALA A 328 -7.11 -0.69 3.51
N ILE A 329 -6.76 0.55 3.84
CA ILE A 329 -5.89 1.41 3.03
C ILE A 329 -4.77 1.96 3.91
N ILE A 330 -3.53 1.84 3.46
CA ILE A 330 -2.36 2.54 4.00
C ILE A 330 -1.76 3.37 2.86
N ASP A 331 -1.78 4.69 2.98
CA ASP A 331 -1.24 5.58 1.93
C ASP A 331 0.29 5.50 1.86
N GLY A 332 0.95 5.25 3.00
CA GLY A 332 2.38 5.00 3.12
C GLY A 332 2.73 3.50 3.06
N SER A 333 3.76 3.12 3.81
CA SER A 333 4.29 1.75 3.90
C SER A 333 3.75 1.01 5.12
N LEU A 334 3.66 -0.33 5.01
CA LEU A 334 3.44 -1.24 6.13
C LEU A 334 4.78 -1.87 6.53
N VAL A 335 5.27 -1.59 7.73
CA VAL A 335 6.54 -2.12 8.26
C VAL A 335 6.28 -2.90 9.54
N VAL A 336 6.40 -4.22 9.52
CA VAL A 336 6.28 -5.10 10.69
C VAL A 336 7.65 -5.67 11.00
N GLN A 337 8.34 -5.08 11.98
CA GLN A 337 9.73 -5.41 12.25
C GLN A 337 10.10 -5.63 13.73
N GLY A 338 11.02 -6.56 13.98
CA GLY A 338 11.60 -6.82 15.31
C GLY A 338 10.62 -7.41 16.33
N ASN A 339 9.48 -7.95 15.89
CA ASN A 339 8.44 -8.45 16.77
C ASN A 339 8.78 -9.87 17.26
N SER A 340 9.70 -9.95 18.22
CA SER A 340 10.28 -11.22 18.69
C SER A 340 9.29 -12.23 19.29
N SER A 341 8.08 -11.79 19.69
CA SER A 341 7.03 -12.64 20.25
C SER A 341 5.86 -12.90 19.28
N LEU A 342 5.80 -12.19 18.15
CA LEU A 342 4.64 -12.18 17.25
C LEU A 342 4.54 -13.52 16.51
N LYS A 343 3.40 -14.20 16.69
CA LYS A 343 3.10 -15.50 16.05
C LYS A 343 2.12 -15.37 14.89
N ARG A 344 1.18 -14.42 14.99
CA ARG A 344 0.13 -14.16 14.00
C ARG A 344 0.10 -12.68 13.63
N LEU A 345 0.13 -12.39 12.33
CA LEU A 345 -0.22 -11.10 11.76
C LEU A 345 -1.40 -11.28 10.81
N ALA A 346 -2.50 -10.53 11.01
CA ALA A 346 -3.68 -10.62 10.14
C ALA A 346 -4.30 -9.24 9.87
N LEU A 347 -4.15 -8.75 8.64
CA LEU A 347 -4.77 -7.53 8.11
C LEU A 347 -5.67 -7.94 6.92
N THR A 348 -6.80 -8.57 7.23
CA THR A 348 -7.63 -9.29 6.25
C THR A 348 -8.35 -8.39 5.25
N SER A 349 -8.65 -7.14 5.63
CA SER A 349 -9.37 -6.18 4.78
C SER A 349 -8.43 -5.27 3.98
N LEU A 350 -7.11 -5.45 4.13
CA LEU A 350 -6.09 -4.64 3.47
C LEU A 350 -6.13 -4.86 1.95
N ARG A 351 -6.40 -3.79 1.20
CA ARG A 351 -6.56 -3.79 -0.27
C ARG A 351 -5.60 -2.84 -0.97
N PHE A 352 -5.04 -1.85 -0.27
CA PHE A 352 -4.04 -0.93 -0.82
C PHE A 352 -2.92 -0.58 0.17
N VAL A 353 -1.68 -0.62 -0.32
CA VAL A 353 -0.50 0.00 0.31
C VAL A 353 0.21 0.87 -0.73
N GLY A 354 0.31 2.18 -0.49
CA GLY A 354 0.94 3.15 -1.40
C GLY A 354 2.46 3.17 -1.35
N GLY A 355 3.06 2.61 -0.30
CA GLY A 355 4.50 2.40 -0.12
C GLY A 355 4.90 0.92 -0.21
N ASN A 356 5.85 0.53 0.63
CA ASN A 356 6.35 -0.85 0.71
C ASN A 356 5.54 -1.70 1.71
N VAL A 357 5.64 -3.02 1.58
CA VAL A 357 5.29 -3.98 2.64
C VAL A 357 6.57 -4.67 3.10
N GLU A 358 6.97 -4.45 4.36
CA GLU A 358 8.18 -5.01 4.97
C GLU A 358 7.84 -5.87 6.18
N LEU A 359 8.14 -7.17 6.12
CA LEU A 359 7.96 -8.15 7.20
C LEU A 359 9.34 -8.69 7.59
N ARG A 360 9.96 -8.11 8.63
CA ARG A 360 11.41 -8.27 8.91
C ARG A 360 11.69 -8.68 10.36
N ASP A 361 12.56 -9.65 10.62
CA ASP A 361 12.95 -10.05 11.99
C ASP A 361 11.76 -10.36 12.94
N ASN A 362 10.72 -11.01 12.44
CA ASN A 362 9.61 -11.51 13.27
C ASN A 362 9.86 -12.97 13.61
N ALA A 363 10.80 -13.21 14.53
CA ALA A 363 11.40 -14.52 14.79
C ALA A 363 10.43 -15.64 15.22
N GLN A 364 9.19 -15.32 15.62
CA GLN A 364 8.16 -16.28 16.00
C GLN A 364 6.97 -16.36 15.03
N LEU A 365 6.98 -15.60 13.93
CA LEU A 365 5.85 -15.50 13.01
C LEU A 365 5.61 -16.85 12.31
N GLU A 366 4.44 -17.44 12.57
CA GLU A 366 4.00 -18.73 12.04
C GLU A 366 2.78 -18.57 11.10
N ASP A 367 1.92 -17.58 11.38
CA ASP A 367 0.66 -17.30 10.68
C ASP A 367 0.65 -15.84 10.18
N LEU A 368 0.32 -15.63 8.91
CA LEU A 368 0.47 -14.35 8.21
C LEU A 368 -0.63 -14.23 7.16
N VAL A 369 -1.49 -13.22 7.27
CA VAL A 369 -2.56 -12.91 6.31
C VAL A 369 -2.56 -11.41 5.99
N LEU A 370 -2.38 -11.04 4.73
CA LEU A 370 -2.52 -9.67 4.22
C LEU A 370 -3.49 -9.67 3.03
N GLY A 371 -4.66 -9.04 3.22
CA GLY A 371 -5.76 -9.04 2.26
C GLY A 371 -6.54 -10.37 2.19
N ASP A 372 -7.50 -10.43 1.26
CA ASP A 372 -8.35 -11.59 1.00
C ASP A 372 -8.67 -11.67 -0.50
N GLU A 373 -8.02 -12.61 -1.22
CA GLU A 373 -8.17 -12.79 -2.67
C GLU A 373 -9.61 -13.13 -3.11
N SER A 374 -10.47 -13.58 -2.18
CA SER A 374 -11.88 -13.85 -2.46
C SER A 374 -12.74 -12.57 -2.48
N GLN A 375 -12.23 -11.47 -1.92
CA GLN A 375 -12.87 -10.16 -1.91
C GLN A 375 -12.20 -9.21 -2.91
N ARG A 376 -10.90 -8.94 -2.73
CA ARG A 376 -10.10 -8.07 -3.61
C ARG A 376 -8.60 -8.36 -3.45
N LEU A 377 -7.86 -8.20 -4.53
CA LEU A 377 -6.39 -8.27 -4.49
C LEU A 377 -5.83 -7.07 -3.70
N LEU A 378 -4.77 -7.29 -2.94
CA LEU A 378 -4.03 -6.27 -2.23
C LEU A 378 -2.96 -5.69 -3.15
N ARG A 379 -3.22 -4.49 -3.67
CA ARG A 379 -2.26 -3.74 -4.48
C ARG A 379 -1.20 -3.10 -3.59
N VAL A 380 0.07 -3.38 -3.88
CA VAL A 380 1.23 -2.74 -3.21
C VAL A 380 2.00 -1.97 -4.28
N VAL A 381 2.03 -0.64 -4.18
CA VAL A 381 2.68 0.22 -5.18
C VAL A 381 4.21 0.08 -5.14
N GLY A 382 4.77 -0.06 -3.93
CA GLY A 382 6.19 -0.31 -3.72
C GLY A 382 6.57 -1.78 -3.81
N SER A 383 7.52 -2.16 -2.96
CA SER A 383 8.11 -3.50 -2.89
C SER A 383 7.56 -4.35 -1.75
N LEU A 384 7.59 -5.68 -1.91
CA LEU A 384 7.35 -6.65 -0.84
C LEU A 384 8.67 -7.25 -0.35
N THR A 385 9.00 -7.03 0.93
CA THR A 385 10.16 -7.63 1.59
C THR A 385 9.71 -8.56 2.71
N VAL A 386 10.08 -9.83 2.64
CA VAL A 386 9.87 -10.83 3.70
C VAL A 386 11.23 -11.38 4.10
N GLU A 387 11.75 -10.93 5.24
CA GLU A 387 13.13 -11.17 5.67
C GLU A 387 13.23 -11.69 7.11
N GLU A 388 14.08 -12.69 7.35
CA GLU A 388 14.45 -13.15 8.70
C GLU A 388 13.29 -13.67 9.57
N ASN A 389 12.14 -14.01 8.96
CA ASN A 389 11.00 -14.64 9.64
C ASN A 389 11.27 -16.15 9.79
N ALA A 390 12.15 -16.52 10.73
CA ALA A 390 12.74 -17.85 10.84
C ALA A 390 11.74 -19.02 11.02
N LYS A 391 10.50 -18.74 11.46
CA LYS A 391 9.41 -19.71 11.61
C LYS A 391 8.38 -19.73 10.48
N LEU A 392 8.37 -18.73 9.60
CA LEU A 392 7.36 -18.60 8.56
C LEU A 392 7.54 -19.74 7.53
N SER A 393 6.56 -20.65 7.46
CA SER A 393 6.65 -21.88 6.66
C SER A 393 5.95 -21.81 5.29
N SER A 394 5.04 -20.84 5.12
CA SER A 394 4.19 -20.65 3.93
C SER A 394 4.01 -19.15 3.66
N LEU A 395 3.71 -18.78 2.42
CA LEU A 395 3.26 -17.43 2.00
C LEU A 395 1.81 -17.46 1.47
N GLU A 396 1.03 -18.51 1.75
CA GLU A 396 -0.36 -18.64 1.25
C GLU A 396 -1.26 -17.48 1.69
N GLY A 397 -1.11 -16.94 2.91
CA GLY A 397 -1.84 -15.75 3.32
C GLY A 397 -1.30 -14.43 2.73
N LEU A 398 -0.33 -14.49 1.82
CA LEU A 398 0.03 -13.39 0.92
C LEU A 398 -0.51 -13.60 -0.51
N ALA A 399 -1.34 -14.61 -0.79
CA ALA A 399 -1.83 -14.90 -2.15
C ALA A 399 -2.55 -13.71 -2.83
N ALA A 400 -3.23 -12.88 -2.04
CA ALA A 400 -3.87 -11.65 -2.50
C ALA A 400 -2.88 -10.53 -2.88
N VAL A 401 -1.62 -10.60 -2.45
CA VAL A 401 -0.66 -9.48 -2.55
C VAL A 401 -0.07 -9.37 -3.96
N VAL A 402 -0.19 -8.18 -4.56
CA VAL A 402 0.32 -7.84 -5.88
C VAL A 402 1.24 -6.61 -5.78
N PRO A 403 2.56 -6.82 -5.56
CA PRO A 403 3.56 -5.75 -5.60
C PRO A 403 3.88 -5.36 -7.04
N THR A 404 3.94 -4.06 -7.34
CA THR A 404 4.33 -3.58 -8.67
C THR A 404 5.85 -3.44 -8.85
N ASP A 405 6.60 -3.10 -7.80
CA ASP A 405 8.05 -2.86 -7.94
C ASP A 405 8.92 -4.12 -7.77
N SER A 406 9.42 -4.39 -6.57
CA SER A 406 10.35 -5.50 -6.30
C SER A 406 9.80 -6.49 -5.27
N ILE A 407 10.31 -7.72 -5.30
CA ILE A 407 10.03 -8.73 -4.27
C ILE A 407 11.36 -9.28 -3.72
N THR A 408 11.52 -9.26 -2.40
CA THR A 408 12.67 -9.82 -1.69
C THR A 408 12.22 -10.84 -0.65
N LEU A 409 12.57 -12.11 -0.85
CA LEU A 409 12.39 -13.17 0.16
C LEU A 409 13.77 -13.59 0.66
N ARG A 410 14.10 -13.28 1.92
CA ARG A 410 15.43 -13.54 2.49
C ARG A 410 15.41 -14.26 3.84
N SER A 411 16.27 -15.26 4.03
CA SER A 411 16.50 -15.94 5.32
C SER A 411 15.29 -16.64 5.97
N ASN A 412 14.21 -16.91 5.22
CA ASN A 412 12.97 -17.53 5.76
C ASN A 412 13.11 -19.05 5.86
N ASN A 413 13.98 -19.51 6.76
CA ASN A 413 14.54 -20.87 6.74
C ASN A 413 13.59 -22.02 7.13
N ALA A 414 12.38 -21.73 7.63
CA ALA A 414 11.32 -22.73 7.81
C ALA A 414 10.57 -23.06 6.51
N MET A 415 10.61 -22.16 5.51
CA MET A 415 9.85 -22.25 4.27
C MET A 415 10.36 -23.39 3.38
N VAL A 416 9.50 -24.36 3.09
CA VAL A 416 9.81 -25.51 2.21
C VAL A 416 9.08 -25.37 0.88
N ALA A 417 7.75 -25.24 0.95
CA ALA A 417 6.88 -24.96 -0.18
C ALA A 417 6.12 -23.66 0.15
N PRO A 418 6.36 -22.55 -0.58
CA PRO A 418 5.87 -21.22 -0.21
C PRO A 418 4.37 -20.99 -0.46
N GLY A 419 3.64 -21.96 -1.02
CA GLY A 419 2.34 -21.72 -1.63
C GLY A 419 2.49 -21.14 -3.04
N LEU A 420 1.46 -20.42 -3.50
CA LEU A 420 1.40 -19.80 -4.82
C LEU A 420 1.07 -18.31 -4.70
N LEU A 421 1.80 -17.47 -5.43
CA LEU A 421 1.54 -16.04 -5.57
C LEU A 421 1.15 -15.79 -7.04
N ALA A 422 -0.01 -16.33 -7.42
CA ALA A 422 -0.44 -16.48 -8.81
C ALA A 422 -0.77 -15.14 -9.50
N HIS A 423 -0.98 -14.06 -8.74
CA HIS A 423 -1.34 -12.74 -9.25
C HIS A 423 -0.13 -11.86 -9.60
N VAL A 424 1.10 -12.30 -9.30
CA VAL A 424 2.33 -11.60 -9.70
C VAL A 424 2.70 -12.00 -11.14
N VAL A 425 2.39 -11.12 -12.10
CA VAL A 425 2.59 -11.37 -13.55
C VAL A 425 3.80 -10.61 -14.12
N THR A 426 4.10 -9.43 -13.58
CA THR A 426 5.19 -8.53 -14.02
C THR A 426 5.75 -7.74 -12.84
N LEU A 427 7.05 -7.47 -12.82
CA LEU A 427 7.70 -6.59 -11.84
C LEU A 427 8.47 -5.46 -12.54
N THR A 428 8.28 -4.20 -12.09
CA THR A 428 9.08 -3.06 -12.58
C THR A 428 10.48 -3.01 -12.00
N GLY A 429 10.65 -3.59 -10.81
CA GLY A 429 11.92 -3.75 -10.12
C GLY A 429 12.44 -5.17 -10.20
N SER A 430 13.02 -5.65 -9.11
CA SER A 430 13.81 -6.90 -9.07
C SER A 430 13.12 -8.01 -8.27
N LEU A 431 13.45 -9.28 -8.56
CA LEU A 431 13.11 -10.43 -7.72
C LEU A 431 14.37 -11.00 -7.05
N THR A 432 14.42 -10.97 -5.73
CA THR A 432 15.53 -11.55 -4.95
C THR A 432 15.03 -12.67 -4.05
N LEU A 433 15.55 -13.89 -4.25
CA LEU A 433 15.39 -15.02 -3.35
C LEU A 433 16.76 -15.38 -2.77
N GLN A 434 16.98 -15.11 -1.49
CA GLN A 434 18.30 -15.28 -0.87
C GLN A 434 18.27 -16.06 0.45
N ASP A 435 19.21 -16.98 0.65
CA ASP A 435 19.43 -17.67 1.93
C ASP A 435 18.18 -18.41 2.49
N ASN A 436 17.22 -18.78 1.63
CA ASN A 436 16.05 -19.58 2.02
C ASN A 436 16.39 -21.07 1.88
N LEU A 437 17.15 -21.61 2.83
CA LEU A 437 17.91 -22.86 2.67
C LEU A 437 17.06 -24.11 2.40
N ARG A 438 15.76 -24.08 2.72
CA ARG A 438 14.81 -25.20 2.52
C ARG A 438 13.84 -25.01 1.35
N LEU A 439 13.83 -23.83 0.72
CA LEU A 439 12.89 -23.48 -0.34
C LEU A 439 13.11 -24.40 -1.55
N ASN A 440 12.10 -25.17 -1.94
CA ASN A 440 12.21 -26.15 -3.03
C ASN A 440 11.56 -25.73 -4.35
N ARG A 441 10.74 -24.67 -4.33
CA ARG A 441 9.97 -24.11 -5.45
C ARG A 441 9.81 -22.60 -5.30
N ILE A 442 9.59 -21.93 -6.42
CA ILE A 442 9.33 -20.49 -6.53
C ILE A 442 7.79 -20.29 -6.60
N PRO A 443 7.19 -19.31 -5.90
CA PRO A 443 5.73 -19.17 -5.84
C PRO A 443 5.09 -18.49 -7.06
N PHE A 444 5.86 -17.84 -7.94
CA PHE A 444 5.38 -16.89 -8.94
C PHE A 444 4.98 -17.53 -10.29
N ILE A 445 4.11 -18.54 -10.27
CA ILE A 445 3.79 -19.39 -11.43
C ILE A 445 3.37 -18.68 -12.74
N ASN A 446 2.90 -17.43 -12.66
CA ASN A 446 2.46 -16.62 -13.79
C ASN A 446 3.42 -15.45 -14.12
N LEU A 447 4.57 -15.35 -13.45
CA LEU A 447 5.55 -14.29 -13.69
C LEU A 447 6.14 -14.43 -15.09
N SER A 448 5.91 -13.40 -15.90
CA SER A 448 6.22 -13.38 -17.32
C SER A 448 7.37 -12.43 -17.66
N GLN A 449 7.55 -11.34 -16.90
CA GLN A 449 8.58 -10.33 -17.14
C GLN A 449 9.09 -9.70 -15.83
N VAL A 450 10.39 -9.45 -15.77
CA VAL A 450 11.04 -8.67 -14.70
C VAL A 450 11.92 -7.59 -15.35
N HIS A 451 11.65 -6.32 -15.05
CA HIS A 451 12.41 -5.19 -15.62
C HIS A 451 13.74 -4.91 -14.86
N GLY A 452 13.88 -5.39 -13.63
CA GLY A 452 15.14 -5.38 -12.87
C GLY A 452 15.91 -6.70 -12.96
N ASP A 453 16.62 -7.03 -11.88
CA ASP A 453 17.38 -8.27 -11.75
C ASP A 453 16.55 -9.41 -11.14
N MET A 454 16.88 -10.66 -11.47
CA MET A 454 16.39 -11.87 -10.79
C MET A 454 17.57 -12.59 -10.12
N ARG A 455 17.67 -12.51 -8.78
CA ARG A 455 18.78 -13.05 -7.99
C ARG A 455 18.35 -14.20 -7.10
N PHE A 456 18.74 -15.44 -7.43
CA PHE A 456 18.53 -16.62 -6.59
C PHE A 456 19.86 -17.06 -5.99
N LEU A 457 20.09 -16.67 -4.73
CA LEU A 457 21.39 -16.78 -4.06
C LEU A 457 21.29 -17.75 -2.86
N ASN A 458 22.17 -18.74 -2.79
CA ASN A 458 22.31 -19.68 -1.66
C ASN A 458 21.02 -20.46 -1.29
N ASN A 459 20.03 -20.65 -2.17
CA ASN A 459 18.82 -21.40 -1.85
C ASN A 459 19.09 -22.91 -1.99
N SER A 460 19.69 -23.51 -0.96
CA SER A 460 20.18 -24.90 -1.03
C SER A 460 19.10 -25.96 -1.26
N GLY A 461 17.83 -25.67 -1.02
CA GLY A 461 16.71 -26.58 -1.29
C GLY A 461 16.22 -26.59 -2.74
N LEU A 462 16.65 -25.62 -3.56
CA LEU A 462 16.12 -25.38 -4.89
C LEU A 462 16.70 -26.39 -5.90
N LEU A 463 15.85 -27.30 -6.39
CA LEU A 463 16.21 -28.34 -7.37
C LEU A 463 16.18 -27.83 -8.82
N ALA A 464 15.28 -26.90 -9.10
CA ALA A 464 15.04 -26.27 -10.39
C ALA A 464 14.37 -24.91 -10.14
N PRO A 465 14.40 -23.95 -11.08
CA PRO A 465 13.63 -22.70 -11.01
C PRO A 465 12.12 -22.95 -11.27
N SER A 466 11.55 -24.01 -10.71
CA SER A 466 10.14 -24.38 -10.89
C SER A 466 9.22 -23.35 -10.25
N GLY A 467 8.19 -22.95 -10.98
CA GLY A 467 7.40 -21.74 -10.72
C GLY A 467 7.75 -20.55 -11.61
N LEU A 468 8.64 -20.72 -12.62
CA LEU A 468 8.96 -19.71 -13.63
C LEU A 468 8.65 -20.17 -15.07
N GLU A 469 7.77 -21.15 -15.23
CA GLU A 469 7.41 -21.76 -16.52
C GLU A 469 6.74 -20.79 -17.51
N GLN A 470 6.36 -19.58 -17.08
CA GLN A 470 5.85 -18.50 -17.94
C GLN A 470 6.85 -17.37 -18.22
N LEU A 471 8.06 -17.41 -17.65
CA LEU A 471 9.03 -16.30 -17.76
C LEU A 471 9.54 -16.16 -19.21
N VAL A 472 9.37 -14.96 -19.78
CA VAL A 472 9.76 -14.62 -21.15
C VAL A 472 10.97 -13.68 -21.20
N SER A 473 11.06 -12.69 -20.30
CA SER A 473 12.15 -11.73 -20.30
C SER A 473 12.60 -11.25 -18.92
N VAL A 474 13.90 -10.94 -18.82
CA VAL A 474 14.54 -10.31 -17.66
C VAL A 474 15.42 -9.18 -18.17
N ASP A 475 15.03 -7.92 -18.04
CA ASP A 475 15.79 -6.83 -18.66
C ASP A 475 17.17 -6.63 -17.97
N GLY A 476 17.28 -7.00 -16.69
CA GLY A 476 18.54 -7.06 -15.93
C GLY A 476 19.20 -8.45 -15.89
N THR A 477 19.78 -8.77 -14.73
CA THR A 477 20.60 -9.98 -14.52
C THR A 477 19.79 -11.13 -13.93
N LEU A 478 19.79 -12.30 -14.57
CA LEU A 478 19.41 -13.57 -13.96
C LEU A 478 20.64 -14.22 -13.30
N GLU A 479 20.81 -14.02 -11.99
CA GLU A 479 21.88 -14.61 -11.17
C GLU A 479 21.37 -15.86 -10.44
N LEU A 480 21.82 -17.04 -10.87
CA LEU A 480 21.65 -18.30 -10.14
C LEU A 480 22.97 -18.65 -9.47
N ARG A 481 23.06 -18.42 -8.16
CA ARG A 481 24.32 -18.55 -7.41
C ARG A 481 24.23 -19.45 -6.20
N ASN A 482 25.19 -20.37 -6.08
CA ASN A 482 25.36 -21.28 -4.94
C ASN A 482 24.11 -22.12 -4.60
N ASN A 483 23.20 -22.35 -5.55
CA ASN A 483 22.04 -23.21 -5.34
C ASN A 483 22.50 -24.67 -5.47
N ALA A 484 23.08 -25.20 -4.38
CA ALA A 484 23.90 -26.41 -4.42
C ALA A 484 23.17 -27.69 -4.86
N GLN A 485 21.83 -27.72 -4.83
CA GLN A 485 21.00 -28.82 -5.32
C GLN A 485 20.34 -28.56 -6.68
N LEU A 486 20.66 -27.43 -7.34
CA LEU A 486 20.11 -27.10 -8.65
C LEU A 486 20.60 -28.11 -9.71
N GLU A 487 19.67 -28.84 -10.29
CA GLU A 487 19.93 -29.97 -11.21
C GLU A 487 19.47 -29.69 -12.65
N THR A 488 18.63 -28.67 -12.89
CA THR A 488 18.17 -28.32 -14.24
C THR A 488 17.70 -26.86 -14.35
N LEU A 489 17.75 -26.30 -15.57
CA LEU A 489 17.13 -25.03 -15.94
C LEU A 489 15.85 -25.20 -16.76
N ALA A 490 15.33 -26.43 -16.92
CA ALA A 490 14.17 -26.73 -17.78
C ALA A 490 12.93 -25.83 -17.60
N PRO A 491 12.55 -25.36 -16.39
CA PRO A 491 11.45 -24.40 -16.23
C PRO A 491 11.64 -23.05 -16.96
N LEU A 492 12.86 -22.70 -17.38
CA LEU A 492 13.16 -21.48 -18.12
C LEU A 492 13.00 -21.64 -19.65
N GLU A 493 12.32 -22.69 -20.12
CA GLU A 493 12.20 -23.01 -21.57
C GLU A 493 11.64 -21.89 -22.44
N ARG A 494 10.89 -20.95 -21.85
CA ARG A 494 10.28 -19.80 -22.51
C ARG A 494 11.11 -18.51 -22.47
N LEU A 495 12.19 -18.48 -21.70
CA LEU A 495 13.04 -17.30 -21.51
C LEU A 495 13.71 -16.94 -22.84
N ALA A 496 13.28 -15.82 -23.44
CA ALA A 496 13.62 -15.42 -24.79
C ALA A 496 14.72 -14.35 -24.84
N SER A 497 14.82 -13.49 -23.82
CA SER A 497 15.81 -12.42 -23.73
C SER A 497 16.20 -12.11 -22.29
N LEU A 498 17.48 -11.82 -22.05
CA LEU A 498 17.98 -11.40 -20.75
C LEU A 498 19.11 -10.36 -20.83
N GLY A 499 19.22 -9.48 -19.83
CA GLY A 499 20.33 -8.53 -19.73
C GLY A 499 21.66 -9.23 -19.42
N ALA A 500 21.72 -10.04 -18.37
CA ALA A 500 22.89 -10.88 -18.08
C ALA A 500 22.51 -12.22 -17.46
N LEU A 501 23.21 -13.29 -17.80
CA LEU A 501 23.02 -14.64 -17.23
C LEU A 501 24.24 -14.98 -16.39
N GLU A 502 24.08 -15.12 -15.07
CA GLU A 502 25.14 -15.52 -14.17
C GLU A 502 24.83 -16.88 -13.53
N LEU A 503 25.57 -17.92 -13.92
CA LEU A 503 25.47 -19.27 -13.36
C LEU A 503 26.72 -19.55 -12.54
N ILE A 504 26.66 -19.32 -11.22
CA ILE A 504 27.84 -19.32 -10.35
C ILE A 504 27.72 -20.38 -9.24
N GLY A 505 28.62 -21.36 -9.20
CA GLY A 505 28.74 -22.28 -8.06
C GLY A 505 27.56 -23.26 -7.85
N ASN A 506 26.75 -23.51 -8.88
CA ASN A 506 25.65 -24.48 -8.80
C ASN A 506 26.22 -25.89 -8.97
N THR A 507 26.59 -26.53 -7.86
CA THR A 507 27.45 -27.72 -7.85
C THR A 507 26.87 -28.98 -8.50
N ARG A 508 25.55 -29.05 -8.74
CA ARG A 508 24.87 -30.18 -9.36
C ARG A 508 24.40 -29.96 -10.80
N LEU A 509 24.48 -28.73 -11.32
CA LEU A 509 23.96 -28.40 -12.65
C LEU A 509 24.82 -29.10 -13.72
N PRO A 510 24.27 -30.02 -14.55
CA PRO A 510 25.06 -30.84 -15.47
C PRO A 510 25.32 -30.15 -16.82
N ASP A 511 24.44 -29.26 -17.24
CA ASP A 511 24.51 -28.51 -18.49
C ASP A 511 23.62 -27.26 -18.43
N THR A 512 23.51 -26.52 -19.54
CA THR A 512 22.62 -25.35 -19.65
C THR A 512 21.28 -25.68 -20.33
N SER A 513 20.87 -26.95 -20.33
CA SER A 513 19.59 -27.35 -20.95
C SER A 513 18.40 -26.74 -20.21
N GLY A 514 17.44 -26.23 -20.99
CA GLY A 514 16.33 -25.43 -20.50
C GLY A 514 16.32 -23.99 -21.01
N LEU A 515 17.42 -23.46 -21.54
CA LEU A 515 17.45 -22.13 -22.18
C LEU A 515 17.08 -22.22 -23.68
N LEU A 516 16.03 -22.99 -23.98
CA LEU A 516 15.71 -23.43 -25.35
C LEU A 516 15.20 -22.30 -26.27
N SER A 517 14.51 -21.30 -25.70
CA SER A 517 13.99 -20.14 -26.44
C SER A 517 14.91 -18.92 -26.41
N LEU A 518 16.07 -18.99 -25.76
CA LEU A 518 16.93 -17.81 -25.53
C LEU A 518 17.54 -17.31 -26.85
N THR A 519 17.10 -16.14 -27.31
CA THR A 519 17.52 -15.52 -28.58
C THR A 519 18.63 -14.49 -28.43
N ARG A 520 18.65 -13.77 -27.30
CA ARG A 520 19.61 -12.69 -26.99
C ARG A 520 19.96 -12.66 -25.51
N ALA A 521 21.24 -12.43 -25.22
CA ALA A 521 21.73 -12.04 -23.91
C ALA A 521 22.60 -10.78 -24.03
N GLY A 522 22.65 -9.92 -23.02
CA GLY A 522 23.71 -8.91 -22.94
C GLY A 522 25.04 -9.59 -22.58
N ARG A 523 25.11 -10.27 -21.43
CA ARG A 523 26.28 -11.04 -20.97
C ARG A 523 25.91 -12.48 -20.60
N ILE A 524 26.84 -13.43 -20.80
CA ILE A 524 26.72 -14.79 -20.25
C ILE A 524 27.98 -15.09 -19.43
N HIS A 525 27.83 -15.36 -18.14
CA HIS A 525 28.93 -15.70 -17.23
C HIS A 525 28.64 -16.99 -16.44
N ILE A 526 29.47 -18.01 -16.64
CA ILE A 526 29.28 -19.36 -16.11
C ILE A 526 30.54 -19.75 -15.34
N GLN A 527 30.46 -19.79 -14.01
CA GLN A 527 31.64 -19.95 -13.15
C GLN A 527 31.49 -21.01 -12.04
N GLY A 528 32.48 -21.90 -11.92
CA GLY A 528 32.64 -22.78 -10.75
C GLY A 528 31.54 -23.86 -10.59
N ASN A 529 30.80 -24.20 -11.63
CA ASN A 529 29.77 -25.23 -11.59
C ASN A 529 30.43 -26.61 -11.73
N ALA A 530 30.69 -27.28 -10.60
CA ALA A 530 31.57 -28.45 -10.56
C ALA A 530 31.09 -29.68 -11.36
N ALA A 531 29.76 -29.89 -11.47
CA ALA A 531 29.17 -30.98 -12.24
C ALA A 531 28.93 -30.66 -13.73
N LEU A 532 29.17 -29.41 -14.16
CA LEU A 532 28.82 -28.94 -15.49
C LEU A 532 29.70 -29.63 -16.56
N VAL A 533 29.10 -30.41 -17.45
CA VAL A 533 29.74 -31.17 -18.53
C VAL A 533 29.63 -30.45 -19.87
N SER A 534 28.56 -29.70 -20.10
CA SER A 534 28.31 -28.93 -21.33
C SER A 534 27.81 -27.52 -21.06
N VAL A 535 28.05 -26.63 -22.02
CA VAL A 535 27.50 -25.26 -22.06
C VAL A 535 27.03 -24.97 -23.48
N GLY A 536 25.95 -24.19 -23.60
CA GLY A 536 25.48 -23.62 -24.87
C GLY A 536 24.29 -24.36 -25.47
N ASP A 537 23.51 -25.08 -24.66
CA ASP A 537 22.23 -25.71 -25.05
C ASP A 537 21.11 -24.67 -25.32
N MET A 538 21.42 -23.70 -26.18
CA MET A 538 20.65 -22.49 -26.51
C MET A 538 20.51 -22.43 -28.05
N PRO A 539 19.69 -23.29 -28.67
CA PRO A 539 19.71 -23.56 -30.11
C PRO A 539 19.31 -22.37 -30.98
N VAL A 540 18.64 -21.37 -30.40
CA VAL A 540 18.14 -20.16 -31.09
C VAL A 540 18.89 -18.88 -30.73
N LEU A 541 19.96 -18.96 -29.92
CA LEU A 541 20.76 -17.80 -29.53
C LEU A 541 21.49 -17.22 -30.74
N ASP A 542 21.18 -15.98 -31.10
CA ASP A 542 21.75 -15.25 -32.25
C ASP A 542 22.79 -14.21 -31.80
N SER A 543 22.60 -13.60 -30.62
CA SER A 543 23.46 -12.52 -30.10
C SER A 543 23.80 -12.62 -28.61
N VAL A 544 25.07 -12.35 -28.31
CA VAL A 544 25.55 -11.88 -27.01
C VAL A 544 26.17 -10.49 -27.22
N ASP A 545 25.72 -9.47 -26.51
CA ASP A 545 26.15 -8.10 -26.80
C ASP A 545 27.54 -7.77 -26.20
N GLU A 546 27.84 -8.34 -25.02
CA GLU A 546 29.08 -8.19 -24.27
C GLU A 546 29.93 -9.49 -24.29
N GLU A 547 30.24 -10.07 -23.12
CA GLU A 547 31.13 -11.25 -22.98
C GLU A 547 30.34 -12.56 -22.85
N PHE A 548 30.78 -13.60 -23.56
CA PHE A 548 30.50 -15.00 -23.24
C PHE A 548 31.68 -15.58 -22.44
N SER A 549 31.44 -15.88 -21.17
CA SER A 549 32.46 -16.10 -20.15
C SER A 549 32.27 -17.46 -19.48
N VAL A 550 33.23 -18.36 -19.59
CA VAL A 550 33.17 -19.70 -18.98
C VAL A 550 34.45 -19.98 -18.20
N LYS A 551 34.34 -19.93 -16.87
CA LYS A 551 35.50 -19.86 -15.98
C LYS A 551 35.45 -20.93 -14.86
N TYR A 552 36.56 -21.63 -14.60
CA TYR A 552 36.70 -22.57 -13.47
C TYR A 552 35.70 -23.75 -13.41
N ASN A 553 35.12 -24.20 -14.53
CA ASN A 553 34.21 -25.34 -14.57
C ASN A 553 35.01 -26.64 -14.82
N ALA A 554 35.40 -27.33 -13.74
CA ALA A 554 36.40 -28.41 -13.81
C ALA A 554 35.98 -29.62 -14.67
N SER A 555 34.68 -29.94 -14.70
CA SER A 555 34.11 -31.07 -15.45
C SER A 555 33.70 -30.72 -16.89
N LEU A 556 33.77 -29.45 -17.29
CA LEU A 556 33.25 -28.97 -18.56
C LEU A 556 34.06 -29.56 -19.72
N GLN A 557 33.40 -30.30 -20.62
CA GLN A 557 34.03 -30.96 -21.75
C GLN A 557 33.88 -30.16 -23.05
N ARG A 558 32.78 -29.42 -23.20
CA ARG A 558 32.41 -28.79 -24.48
C ARG A 558 31.54 -27.55 -24.32
N VAL A 559 31.82 -26.51 -25.10
CA VAL A 559 30.88 -25.43 -25.42
C VAL A 559 30.34 -25.69 -26.82
N HIS A 560 29.03 -25.93 -26.95
CA HIS A 560 28.37 -26.35 -28.20
C HIS A 560 26.99 -25.70 -28.34
N GLY A 561 26.12 -26.26 -29.20
CA GLY A 561 24.67 -26.07 -29.11
C GLY A 561 24.11 -24.71 -29.56
N MET A 562 24.96 -23.77 -29.96
CA MET A 562 24.60 -22.41 -30.40
C MET A 562 24.78 -22.23 -31.92
N PRO A 563 24.06 -22.95 -32.79
CA PRO A 563 24.28 -22.95 -34.24
C PRO A 563 23.87 -21.64 -34.93
N LEU A 564 23.21 -20.72 -34.23
CA LEU A 564 22.80 -19.42 -34.75
C LEU A 564 23.66 -18.25 -34.27
N LEU A 565 24.53 -18.43 -33.26
CA LEU A 565 25.26 -17.33 -32.63
C LEU A 565 26.19 -16.61 -33.63
N ARG A 566 25.89 -15.33 -33.88
CA ARG A 566 26.57 -14.46 -34.87
C ARG A 566 27.35 -13.33 -34.24
N THR A 567 26.93 -12.84 -33.08
CA THR A 567 27.62 -11.74 -32.38
C THR A 567 27.95 -12.14 -30.95
N ALA A 568 29.18 -11.80 -30.54
CA ALA A 568 29.67 -11.79 -29.18
C ALA A 568 30.69 -10.63 -29.10
N GLY A 569 30.56 -9.73 -28.13
CA GLY A 569 31.56 -8.67 -27.90
C GLY A 569 32.92 -9.26 -27.47
N GLY A 570 32.90 -10.34 -26.69
CA GLY A 570 34.09 -11.12 -26.36
C GLY A 570 33.78 -12.56 -25.94
N VAL A 571 34.81 -13.41 -25.96
CA VAL A 571 34.77 -14.79 -25.49
C VAL A 571 35.93 -15.02 -24.52
N ALA A 572 35.64 -15.44 -23.30
CA ALA A 572 36.63 -15.71 -22.26
C ALA A 572 36.48 -17.13 -21.69
N VAL A 573 37.46 -18.00 -21.95
CA VAL A 573 37.46 -19.42 -21.58
C VAL A 573 38.65 -19.70 -20.66
N VAL A 574 38.41 -19.74 -19.35
CA VAL A 574 39.47 -19.70 -18.33
C VAL A 574 39.41 -20.91 -17.39
N VAL A 575 40.46 -21.72 -17.34
CA VAL A 575 40.67 -22.80 -16.35
C VAL A 575 39.53 -23.83 -16.35
N ASN A 576 39.19 -24.38 -17.52
CA ASN A 576 38.21 -25.47 -17.65
C ASN A 576 38.96 -26.81 -17.86
N GLY A 577 39.15 -27.56 -16.78
CA GLY A 577 40.09 -28.69 -16.70
C GLY A 577 39.79 -29.90 -17.61
N ALA A 578 38.55 -30.05 -18.07
CA ALA A 578 38.12 -31.15 -18.94
C ALA A 578 37.87 -30.74 -20.40
N LEU A 579 38.02 -29.46 -20.74
CA LEU A 579 37.50 -28.88 -21.98
C LEU A 579 38.27 -29.34 -23.22
N THR A 580 37.56 -29.83 -24.24
CA THR A 580 38.14 -30.31 -25.51
C THR A 580 37.57 -29.65 -26.76
N SER A 581 36.41 -28.96 -26.69
CA SER A 581 35.80 -28.29 -27.85
C SER A 581 35.04 -27.00 -27.48
N LEU A 582 35.07 -26.06 -28.42
CA LEU A 582 34.45 -24.74 -28.41
C LEU A 582 33.52 -24.52 -29.63
N ASN A 583 33.02 -25.60 -30.25
CA ASN A 583 32.28 -25.54 -31.52
C ASN A 583 30.96 -24.75 -31.48
N GLY A 584 30.45 -24.38 -30.29
CA GLY A 584 29.36 -23.42 -30.13
C GLY A 584 29.68 -22.02 -30.67
N PHE A 585 30.97 -21.68 -30.79
CA PHE A 585 31.44 -20.38 -31.27
C PHE A 585 31.76 -20.35 -32.78
N ALA A 586 31.45 -21.42 -33.52
CA ALA A 586 31.93 -21.63 -34.89
C ALA A 586 31.48 -20.58 -35.93
N ARG A 587 30.43 -19.81 -35.65
CA ARG A 587 29.84 -18.81 -36.55
C ARG A 587 30.17 -17.35 -36.23
N LEU A 588 30.93 -17.08 -35.17
CA LEU A 588 31.35 -15.73 -34.80
C LEU A 588 32.38 -15.21 -35.83
N PRO A 589 32.07 -14.15 -36.60
CA PRO A 589 32.96 -13.62 -37.64
C PRO A 589 33.98 -12.63 -37.09
N GLN A 590 33.64 -11.95 -35.98
CA GLN A 590 34.42 -10.91 -35.34
C GLN A 590 34.20 -11.02 -33.83
N LEU A 591 35.23 -10.71 -33.02
CA LEU A 591 35.13 -10.46 -31.58
C LEU A 591 35.97 -9.24 -31.22
N GLY A 592 35.63 -8.53 -30.15
CA GLY A 592 36.59 -7.66 -29.48
C GLY A 592 37.69 -8.51 -28.84
N THR A 593 37.32 -9.33 -27.87
CA THR A 593 38.27 -10.13 -27.08
C THR A 593 38.11 -11.63 -27.29
N LEU A 594 39.23 -12.35 -27.44
CA LEU A 594 39.31 -13.81 -27.31
C LEU A 594 40.38 -14.20 -26.27
N GLU A 595 39.94 -14.57 -25.07
CA GLU A 595 40.80 -15.13 -24.02
C GLU A 595 40.63 -16.64 -23.91
N VAL A 596 41.73 -17.40 -24.01
CA VAL A 596 41.76 -18.85 -23.81
C VAL A 596 42.91 -19.20 -22.89
N LEU A 597 42.62 -19.31 -21.59
CA LEU A 597 43.61 -19.35 -20.53
C LEU A 597 43.50 -20.64 -19.71
N GLY A 598 44.59 -21.39 -19.58
CA GLY A 598 44.68 -22.49 -18.61
C GLY A 598 43.78 -23.71 -18.90
N ASN A 599 43.50 -24.05 -20.16
CA ASN A 599 42.63 -25.18 -20.52
C ASN A 599 43.47 -26.42 -20.93
N PRO A 600 43.78 -27.35 -20.00
CA PRO A 600 44.82 -28.37 -20.19
C PRO A 600 44.45 -29.53 -21.13
N LYS A 601 43.22 -29.56 -21.66
CA LYS A 601 42.76 -30.59 -22.61
C LYS A 601 42.36 -30.04 -23.98
N LEU A 602 42.42 -28.73 -24.19
CA LEU A 602 41.97 -28.09 -25.43
C LEU A 602 43.05 -28.23 -26.54
N PRO A 603 42.80 -28.96 -27.64
CA PRO A 603 43.87 -29.33 -28.58
C PRO A 603 44.10 -28.30 -29.71
N THR A 604 43.09 -27.47 -30.01
CA THR A 604 43.06 -26.46 -31.08
C THR A 604 42.04 -25.37 -30.75
N LEU A 605 42.15 -24.20 -31.40
CA LEU A 605 41.09 -23.18 -31.46
C LEU A 605 40.35 -23.21 -32.81
N GLY A 606 40.57 -24.23 -33.65
CA GLY A 606 39.96 -24.35 -34.98
C GLY A 606 38.44 -24.52 -35.01
N ASP A 607 37.82 -24.65 -33.84
CA ASP A 607 36.37 -24.58 -33.67
C ASP A 607 35.79 -23.18 -34.02
N PHE A 608 36.59 -22.10 -33.99
CA PHE A 608 36.20 -20.75 -34.43
C PHE A 608 36.22 -20.60 -35.96
N THR A 609 35.45 -21.43 -36.68
CA THR A 609 35.60 -21.62 -38.14
C THR A 609 35.30 -20.39 -39.00
N ALA A 610 34.53 -19.42 -38.50
CA ALA A 610 34.17 -18.20 -39.23
C ALA A 610 34.98 -16.96 -38.84
N LEU A 611 35.85 -17.06 -37.82
CA LEU A 611 36.48 -15.91 -37.16
C LEU A 611 37.52 -15.25 -38.06
N ARG A 612 37.29 -13.98 -38.40
CA ARG A 612 38.10 -13.18 -39.33
C ARG A 612 38.79 -12.00 -38.67
N GLU A 613 38.19 -11.42 -37.64
CA GLU A 613 38.74 -10.24 -36.98
C GLU A 613 38.67 -10.34 -35.46
N LEU A 614 39.72 -9.84 -34.81
CA LEU A 614 39.84 -9.70 -33.36
C LEU A 614 40.37 -8.31 -33.03
N GLU A 615 40.08 -7.81 -31.84
CA GLU A 615 40.84 -6.71 -31.25
C GLU A 615 41.98 -7.23 -30.38
N LEU A 616 41.66 -8.14 -29.45
CA LEU A 616 42.60 -8.74 -28.49
C LEU A 616 42.57 -10.27 -28.59
N LEU A 617 43.75 -10.87 -28.81
CA LEU A 617 43.97 -12.32 -28.74
C LEU A 617 44.88 -12.64 -27.55
N ASN A 618 44.39 -13.43 -26.60
CA ASN A 618 45.12 -13.82 -25.40
C ASN A 618 45.03 -15.34 -25.16
N VAL A 619 46.10 -16.07 -25.47
CA VAL A 619 46.15 -17.54 -25.40
C VAL A 619 47.29 -17.98 -24.49
N GLN A 620 46.98 -18.37 -23.24
CA GLN A 620 48.01 -18.68 -22.25
C GLN A 620 47.81 -20.01 -21.54
N GLY A 621 48.89 -20.74 -21.28
CA GLY A 621 48.88 -21.89 -20.37
C GLY A 621 48.02 -23.07 -20.85
N ASN A 622 47.91 -23.31 -22.16
CA ASN A 622 47.17 -24.44 -22.73
C ASN A 622 48.15 -25.56 -23.17
N PRO A 623 48.61 -26.45 -22.25
CA PRO A 623 49.75 -27.36 -22.47
C PRO A 623 49.55 -28.46 -23.52
N VAL A 624 48.34 -28.62 -24.09
CA VAL A 624 48.08 -29.58 -25.19
C VAL A 624 47.67 -28.91 -26.50
N LEU A 625 47.61 -27.58 -26.54
CA LEU A 625 47.33 -26.82 -27.74
C LEU A 625 48.49 -27.01 -28.73
N THR A 626 48.22 -27.59 -29.89
CA THR A 626 49.27 -27.88 -30.91
C THR A 626 49.22 -26.93 -32.12
N ASN A 627 48.08 -26.27 -32.31
CA ASN A 627 47.82 -25.36 -33.41
C ASN A 627 46.66 -24.42 -33.06
N PHE A 628 46.63 -23.24 -33.67
CA PHE A 628 45.49 -22.33 -33.55
C PHE A 628 44.26 -22.83 -34.31
N GLY A 629 44.41 -23.32 -35.55
CA GLY A 629 43.28 -23.68 -36.40
C GLY A 629 42.45 -22.50 -36.93
N LEU A 630 42.82 -21.26 -36.57
CA LEU A 630 42.17 -20.01 -36.98
C LEU A 630 42.50 -19.65 -38.44
N GLY A 631 42.09 -20.48 -39.40
CA GLY A 631 42.46 -20.37 -40.80
C GLY A 631 41.88 -19.17 -41.56
N GLU A 632 40.73 -18.65 -41.11
CA GLU A 632 40.07 -17.47 -41.69
C GLU A 632 40.49 -16.15 -41.02
N LEU A 633 41.29 -16.19 -39.94
CA LEU A 633 41.67 -14.98 -39.19
C LEU A 633 42.56 -14.08 -40.05
N ALA A 634 42.04 -12.90 -40.38
CA ALA A 634 42.68 -11.93 -41.26
C ALA A 634 43.31 -10.75 -40.48
N ARG A 635 42.78 -10.41 -39.29
CA ARG A 635 43.19 -9.22 -38.55
C ARG A 635 43.08 -9.36 -37.03
N VAL A 636 44.10 -8.89 -36.32
CA VAL A 636 44.08 -8.56 -34.88
C VAL A 636 44.49 -7.08 -34.76
N THR A 637 43.77 -6.24 -33.99
CA THR A 637 43.97 -4.77 -34.04
C THR A 637 44.71 -4.16 -32.85
N HIS A 638 44.56 -4.68 -31.64
CA HIS A 638 45.12 -4.11 -30.41
C HIS A 638 46.25 -4.96 -29.82
N ASP A 639 45.96 -6.19 -29.40
CA ASP A 639 46.89 -7.03 -28.63
C ASP A 639 46.97 -8.48 -29.13
N PHE A 640 48.18 -9.03 -29.13
CA PHE A 640 48.46 -10.43 -29.47
C PHE A 640 49.41 -11.03 -28.43
N THR A 641 48.88 -11.88 -27.56
CA THR A 641 49.62 -12.54 -26.47
C THR A 641 49.47 -14.06 -26.53
N VAL A 642 50.59 -14.78 -26.63
CA VAL A 642 50.65 -16.25 -26.69
C VAL A 642 51.77 -16.75 -25.77
N LEU A 643 51.41 -17.22 -24.57
CA LEU A 643 52.37 -17.55 -23.50
C LEU A 643 52.18 -18.95 -22.92
N ASP A 644 53.26 -19.59 -22.48
CA ASP A 644 53.22 -20.84 -21.68
C ASP A 644 52.42 -22.01 -22.33
N ASN A 645 52.31 -22.08 -23.67
CA ASN A 645 51.63 -23.16 -24.39
C ASN A 645 52.63 -24.24 -24.82
N ALA A 646 52.99 -25.14 -23.90
CA ALA A 646 54.12 -26.09 -24.01
C ALA A 646 54.13 -27.10 -25.19
N LYS A 647 53.11 -27.12 -26.08
CA LYS A 647 53.08 -27.93 -27.31
C LYS A 647 52.73 -27.13 -28.57
N LEU A 648 52.60 -25.82 -28.45
CA LEU A 648 52.30 -24.93 -29.56
C LEU A 648 53.63 -24.44 -30.14
N PRO A 649 54.00 -24.75 -31.40
CA PRO A 649 55.29 -24.32 -31.93
C PRO A 649 55.41 -22.79 -31.95
N THR A 650 56.48 -22.25 -31.36
CA THR A 650 56.73 -20.79 -31.33
C THR A 650 56.71 -20.19 -32.73
N CYS A 651 57.28 -20.90 -33.71
CA CYS A 651 57.25 -20.48 -35.11
C CYS A 651 55.83 -20.40 -35.72
N ARG A 652 54.83 -21.15 -35.23
CA ARG A 652 53.42 -21.02 -35.67
C ARG A 652 52.78 -19.76 -35.08
N ALA A 653 53.05 -19.46 -33.82
CA ALA A 653 52.58 -18.23 -33.18
C ALA A 653 53.17 -17.00 -33.87
N THR A 654 54.48 -17.01 -34.15
CA THR A 654 55.17 -15.94 -34.88
C THR A 654 54.65 -15.77 -36.31
N ALA A 655 54.43 -16.88 -37.04
CA ALA A 655 53.89 -16.83 -38.40
C ALA A 655 52.46 -16.26 -38.44
N LEU A 656 51.59 -16.67 -37.52
CA LEU A 656 50.24 -16.13 -37.41
C LEU A 656 50.28 -14.64 -37.05
N ALA A 657 51.05 -14.25 -36.04
CA ALA A 657 51.20 -12.86 -35.64
C ALA A 657 51.66 -11.97 -36.81
N ALA A 658 52.68 -12.41 -37.56
CA ALA A 658 53.19 -11.69 -38.72
C ALA A 658 52.17 -11.56 -39.87
N SER A 659 51.17 -12.43 -39.96
CA SER A 659 50.11 -12.34 -40.98
C SER A 659 48.88 -11.53 -40.55
N VAL A 660 48.55 -11.46 -39.25
CA VAL A 660 47.30 -10.84 -38.77
C VAL A 660 47.47 -9.61 -37.89
N PHE A 661 48.63 -9.42 -37.25
CA PHE A 661 48.83 -8.40 -36.23
C PHE A 661 49.90 -7.37 -36.64
N PRO A 662 49.56 -6.07 -36.74
CA PRO A 662 50.51 -5.02 -37.13
C PRO A 662 51.37 -4.52 -35.97
N GLY A 663 51.06 -4.89 -34.72
CA GLY A 663 51.78 -4.48 -33.52
C GLY A 663 52.98 -5.37 -33.19
N THR A 664 53.51 -5.22 -31.97
CA THR A 664 54.58 -6.10 -31.45
C THR A 664 53.95 -7.22 -30.61
N PRO A 665 53.93 -8.48 -31.08
CA PRO A 665 53.29 -9.57 -30.36
C PRO A 665 54.13 -10.01 -29.15
N ILE A 666 53.46 -10.48 -28.10
CA ILE A 666 54.07 -11.09 -26.92
C ILE A 666 54.01 -12.61 -27.07
N ILE A 667 55.15 -13.23 -27.38
CA ILE A 667 55.26 -14.68 -27.60
C ILE A 667 56.49 -15.19 -26.82
N ASP A 668 56.26 -16.03 -25.82
CA ASP A 668 57.30 -16.62 -24.95
C ASP A 668 56.82 -17.96 -24.35
N ARG A 669 57.76 -18.84 -23.98
CA ARG A 669 57.51 -20.14 -23.31
C ARG A 669 56.55 -21.09 -24.02
N ASN A 670 56.58 -21.07 -25.36
CA ASN A 670 55.89 -22.05 -26.18
C ASN A 670 56.89 -23.14 -26.64
N ASP A 671 56.54 -23.99 -27.60
CA ASP A 671 57.45 -25.04 -28.10
C ASP A 671 58.47 -24.47 -29.10
N ASP A 672 59.64 -24.08 -28.59
CA ASP A 672 60.78 -23.60 -29.38
C ASP A 672 61.54 -24.73 -30.13
N ALA A 673 61.28 -26.00 -29.80
CA ALA A 673 61.97 -27.14 -30.40
C ALA A 673 61.25 -27.68 -31.65
N ALA A 674 59.95 -27.42 -31.78
CA ALA A 674 59.16 -27.85 -32.93
C ALA A 674 59.49 -27.08 -34.22
N THR A 675 59.64 -27.82 -35.32
CA THR A 675 59.83 -27.27 -36.66
C THR A 675 58.50 -26.94 -37.34
N CYS A 676 58.35 -25.73 -37.88
CA CYS A 676 57.24 -25.36 -38.74
C CYS A 676 57.56 -25.64 -40.23
N PRO A 677 56.58 -26.13 -41.01
CA PRO A 677 56.66 -26.14 -42.48
C PRO A 677 56.47 -24.75 -43.08
#